data_AF-A0A844MPP3-F1
#
_entry.id   AF-A0A844MPP3-F1
#
_cell.length_a   1.000
_cell.length_b   1.000
_cell.length_c   1.000
_cell.angle_alpha   90.00
_cell.angle_beta   90.00
_cell.angle_gamma   90.00
#
_symmetry.space_group_name_H-M   'P 1'
#
loop_
_entity.id
_entity.type
_entity.pdbx_description
1 polymer ?
#
loop_
_entity_poly.entity_id
_entity_poly.type
_entity_poly.pdbx_seq_one_letter_code
_entity_poly.pdbx_strand_id
1 'polypeptide(L)'
;MQNLTLSSSGCSPIALAGREAVTVKGKFFFIGDRKFFLKGVSYGPFATGTHGKPFPEKLVVEKDFAMMAQLGVNCVRIYTVPPSWLLDLACAYGLRMLIGIPWSQHIAFLDSSAVQAEIRNCIATGVKDCQNHPAVFAYLVGNEIPPDIVRWHGQRRVRAFVKELMEIAKDNAPEALVSYANYPCTEYLNIDFTDFLCFNVYLHQEKDFRRYLSRLHNLAGDKPLVLSEFGVDSIREGTQTQAEILSQKLSSSFSMGAAGTIIFSWTDEWFTGGYAIQDWAFGLVDAERNKKPAFDTVQQYYIEPLPPALPEYPKVSVVVCAYNAERTMDSCLASLKDLNYPNYEVIVVNDGSTDGTLEITQRYDYVRLISQENKGLSVARNVGIAAATGEIVAFTDSDCMADPDWLTYLVEKFLSLNLAAVGGPNLSPPEDSLVPACVAVSPGVPTHVLLSDEVAEHIAGCNMAFRREALQEICGFDPQFRVAGDDVDLCWRLQDKGYTIGFSPSAIVWHFRRNTVDAYLKQQRGYGKAEALVYFKHPDRFNLLGQPSWLGRIYGDLSSYLRFGQPVIYSGVFGRGLFQTLYEPPSSLMSFLPLTLEWNVAAAILFLFGLLSGNRPWVGAAMFIISCIWCIAGALQARIDTRFQGTRARLLVALLIYLGPLVRSVERYRWRIRRLTTVEPIQIDEF
;
A
#
# COMPACT_ATOMS: atom_id res chain seq x y z
N MET A 1 -16.83 44.43 -35.37
CA MET A 1 -15.44 44.93 -35.25
C MET A 1 -15.26 45.52 -33.86
N GLN A 2 -14.78 44.74 -32.91
CA GLN A 2 -14.17 45.20 -31.67
C GLN A 2 -13.34 44.04 -31.13
N ASN A 3 -12.05 44.29 -30.99
CA ASN A 3 -11.00 43.34 -30.67
C ASN A 3 -11.15 42.78 -29.25
N LEU A 4 -11.29 41.46 -29.13
CA LEU A 4 -10.99 40.73 -27.91
C LEU A 4 -9.59 40.13 -28.08
N THR A 5 -8.61 40.85 -27.54
CA THR A 5 -7.22 40.38 -27.38
C THR A 5 -7.19 39.20 -26.42
N LEU A 6 -6.85 38.03 -26.95
CA LEU A 6 -6.42 36.86 -26.19
C LEU A 6 -5.17 37.24 -25.38
N SER A 7 -5.29 37.33 -24.05
CA SER A 7 -4.14 37.42 -23.17
C SER A 7 -3.43 36.08 -23.12
N SER A 8 -2.26 36.01 -23.73
CA SER A 8 -1.31 34.92 -23.57
C SER A 8 -0.85 34.85 -22.11
N SER A 9 -1.44 33.98 -21.30
CA SER A 9 -0.90 33.61 -20.00
C SER A 9 0.32 32.72 -20.19
N GLY A 10 1.48 33.35 -20.39
CA GLY A 10 2.78 32.67 -20.38
C GLY A 10 3.06 32.10 -19.00
N CYS A 11 3.11 30.78 -18.90
CA CYS A 11 3.56 30.07 -17.70
C CYS A 11 5.06 30.32 -17.53
N SER A 12 5.43 31.32 -16.72
CA SER A 12 6.83 31.51 -16.33
C SER A 12 7.21 30.40 -15.34
N PRO A 13 8.34 29.69 -15.51
CA PRO A 13 8.74 28.64 -14.57
C PRO A 13 8.95 29.24 -13.18
N ILE A 14 8.20 28.74 -12.20
CA ILE A 14 8.31 29.16 -10.80
C ILE A 14 9.41 28.31 -10.16
N ALA A 15 10.54 28.95 -9.82
CA ALA A 15 11.71 28.31 -9.23
C ALA A 15 11.38 27.52 -7.93
N LEU A 16 12.17 26.47 -7.64
CA LEU A 16 11.97 25.61 -6.46
C LEU A 16 12.49 26.20 -5.14
N ALA A 17 13.27 27.29 -5.16
CA ALA A 17 13.85 27.87 -3.97
C ALA A 17 12.78 28.28 -2.94
N GLY A 18 12.88 27.74 -1.72
CA GLY A 18 11.94 28.03 -0.62
C GLY A 18 10.65 27.19 -0.61
N ARG A 19 10.50 26.19 -1.50
CA ARG A 19 9.37 25.24 -1.44
C ARG A 19 9.57 24.20 -0.33
N GLU A 20 8.44 23.78 0.25
CA GLU A 20 8.40 22.68 1.21
C GLU A 20 8.92 21.36 0.61
N ALA A 21 9.54 20.54 1.46
CA ALA A 21 10.06 19.24 1.08
C ALA A 21 8.93 18.27 0.73
N VAL A 22 9.22 17.33 -0.18
CA VAL A 22 8.30 16.24 -0.47
C VAL A 22 8.39 15.21 0.64
N THR A 23 7.25 14.85 1.23
CA THR A 23 7.15 13.86 2.30
C THR A 23 6.31 12.67 1.85
N VAL A 24 6.51 11.51 2.48
CA VAL A 24 5.70 10.31 2.25
C VAL A 24 4.61 10.23 3.33
N LYS A 25 3.34 10.16 2.92
CA LYS A 25 2.22 9.89 3.83
C LYS A 25 1.39 8.75 3.22
N GLY A 26 1.49 7.55 3.82
CA GLY A 26 0.88 6.35 3.25
C GLY A 26 1.38 6.06 1.83
N LYS A 27 0.47 5.81 0.89
CA LYS A 27 0.81 5.47 -0.51
C LYS A 27 1.09 6.65 -1.42
N PHE A 28 1.14 7.88 -0.91
CA PHE A 28 1.33 9.05 -1.76
C PHE A 28 2.42 9.96 -1.22
N PHE A 29 2.93 10.81 -2.11
CA PHE A 29 3.80 11.91 -1.75
C PHE A 29 2.98 13.17 -1.47
N PHE A 30 3.48 14.04 -0.60
CA PHE A 30 2.82 15.29 -0.24
C PHE A 30 3.81 16.45 -0.17
N ILE A 31 3.34 17.63 -0.56
CA ILE A 31 3.97 18.92 -0.26
C ILE A 31 2.97 19.66 0.63
N GLY A 32 3.31 19.82 1.91
CA GLY A 32 2.36 20.23 2.94
C GLY A 32 1.21 19.22 3.06
N ASP A 33 -0.01 19.70 2.79
CA ASP A 33 -1.24 18.89 2.78
C ASP A 33 -1.73 18.56 1.37
N ARG A 34 -1.01 18.99 0.33
CA ARG A 34 -1.36 18.70 -1.06
C ARG A 34 -0.65 17.46 -1.55
N LYS A 35 -1.42 16.54 -2.14
CA LYS A 35 -0.90 15.35 -2.79
C LYS A 35 0.01 15.75 -3.96
N PHE A 36 1.18 15.14 -4.04
CA PHE A 36 2.18 15.34 -5.09
C PHE A 36 2.26 14.07 -5.92
N PHE A 37 1.82 14.15 -7.17
CA PHE A 37 2.03 13.09 -8.16
C PHE A 37 3.33 13.35 -8.92
N LEU A 38 4.23 12.37 -8.92
CA LEU A 38 5.46 12.45 -9.70
C LEU A 38 5.13 12.25 -11.18
N LYS A 39 5.45 13.25 -12.00
CA LYS A 39 5.22 13.29 -13.45
C LYS A 39 6.57 13.47 -14.11
N GLY A 40 7.14 12.38 -14.61
CA GLY A 40 8.53 12.35 -14.99
C GLY A 40 8.86 11.79 -16.36
N VAL A 41 10.07 12.08 -16.78
CA VAL A 41 10.71 11.53 -17.98
C VAL A 41 12.14 11.11 -17.64
N SER A 42 12.63 10.05 -18.27
CA SER A 42 14.04 9.68 -18.17
C SER A 42 14.88 10.54 -19.11
N TYR A 43 16.09 10.90 -18.65
CA TYR A 43 17.00 11.78 -19.37
C TYR A 43 18.41 11.21 -19.38
N GLY A 44 18.83 10.74 -20.55
CA GLY A 44 20.09 10.05 -20.76
C GLY A 44 20.03 8.59 -20.31
N PRO A 45 21.16 7.87 -20.31
CA PRO A 45 22.52 8.37 -20.46
C PRO A 45 22.85 8.90 -21.87
N PHE A 46 23.73 9.90 -21.90
CA PHE A 46 24.23 10.56 -23.12
C PHE A 46 25.74 10.34 -23.29
N ALA A 47 26.25 10.65 -24.47
CA ALA A 47 27.69 10.73 -24.70
C ALA A 47 28.32 11.80 -23.80
N THR A 48 29.61 11.66 -23.51
CA THR A 48 30.36 12.65 -22.73
C THR A 48 30.46 13.97 -23.50
N GLY A 49 29.84 15.02 -22.96
CA GLY A 49 29.92 16.38 -23.50
C GLY A 49 31.30 17.02 -23.30
N THR A 50 31.49 18.24 -23.80
CA THR A 50 32.77 18.96 -23.70
C THR A 50 33.20 19.26 -22.26
N HIS A 51 32.23 19.33 -21.34
CA HIS A 51 32.44 19.47 -19.90
C HIS A 51 32.82 18.16 -19.19
N GLY A 52 33.07 17.06 -19.92
CA GLY A 52 33.55 15.80 -19.36
C GLY A 52 32.51 15.03 -18.53
N LYS A 53 31.21 15.33 -18.70
CA LYS A 53 30.10 14.63 -18.04
C LYS A 53 29.15 14.06 -19.09
N PRO A 54 28.43 12.95 -18.81
CA PRO A 54 27.55 12.27 -19.78
C PRO A 54 26.18 12.97 -19.90
N PHE A 55 26.21 14.24 -20.26
CA PHE A 55 25.04 15.09 -20.50
C PHE A 55 25.27 15.94 -21.75
N PRO A 56 24.20 16.36 -22.45
CA PRO A 56 24.31 17.30 -23.55
C PRO A 56 24.86 18.65 -23.07
N GLU A 57 25.30 19.46 -24.03
CA GLU A 57 25.75 20.82 -23.74
C GLU A 57 24.65 21.65 -23.06
N LYS A 58 25.07 22.57 -22.18
CA LYS A 58 24.16 23.32 -21.30
C LYS A 58 22.99 23.99 -22.04
N LEU A 59 23.22 24.51 -23.24
CA LEU A 59 22.18 25.14 -24.08
C LEU A 59 21.11 24.13 -24.55
N VAL A 60 21.52 22.89 -24.85
CA VAL A 60 20.59 21.82 -25.24
C VAL A 60 19.76 21.39 -24.03
N VAL A 61 20.40 21.22 -22.88
CA VAL A 61 19.71 20.90 -21.63
C VAL A 61 18.71 22.00 -21.24
N GLU A 62 19.07 23.26 -21.39
CA GLU A 62 18.19 24.39 -21.11
C GLU A 62 16.94 24.37 -22.00
N LYS A 63 17.11 24.09 -23.31
CA LYS A 63 15.99 23.89 -24.24
C LYS A 63 15.14 22.69 -23.83
N ASP A 64 15.77 21.56 -23.49
CA ASP A 64 15.07 20.34 -23.06
C ASP A 64 14.24 20.61 -21.79
N PHE A 65 14.82 21.24 -20.76
CA PHE A 65 14.15 21.54 -19.50
C PHE A 65 13.01 22.54 -19.66
N ALA A 66 13.16 23.54 -20.55
CA ALA A 66 12.07 24.44 -20.89
C ALA A 66 10.89 23.68 -21.53
N MET A 67 11.17 22.77 -22.46
CA MET A 67 10.15 21.94 -23.09
C MET A 67 9.51 20.95 -22.11
N MET A 68 10.29 20.36 -21.19
CA MET A 68 9.78 19.48 -20.12
C MET A 68 8.85 20.24 -19.17
N ALA A 69 9.22 21.46 -18.77
CA ALA A 69 8.37 22.30 -17.94
C ALA A 69 7.06 22.66 -18.66
N GLN A 70 7.13 22.95 -19.97
CA GLN A 70 5.93 23.18 -20.80
C GLN A 70 5.05 21.91 -20.90
N LEU A 71 5.66 20.73 -20.97
CA LEU A 71 4.97 19.45 -20.99
C LEU A 71 4.22 19.15 -19.68
N GLY A 72 4.58 19.80 -18.57
CA GLY A 72 4.03 19.55 -17.23
C GLY A 72 4.82 18.54 -16.40
N VAL A 73 6.04 18.20 -16.84
CA VAL A 73 7.00 17.39 -16.08
C VAL A 73 7.40 18.12 -14.81
N ASN A 74 7.47 17.39 -13.69
CA ASN A 74 7.94 17.93 -12.41
C ASN A 74 9.16 17.17 -11.84
N CYS A 75 9.55 16.06 -12.46
CA CYS A 75 10.69 15.26 -12.04
C CYS A 75 11.43 14.66 -13.25
N VAL A 76 12.75 14.70 -13.26
CA VAL A 76 13.59 14.11 -14.31
C VAL A 76 14.40 12.97 -13.71
N ARG A 77 14.30 11.77 -14.28
CA ARG A 77 15.12 10.63 -13.88
C ARG A 77 16.42 10.63 -14.65
N ILE A 78 17.55 10.55 -13.94
CA ILE A 78 18.89 10.48 -14.53
C ILE A 78 19.64 9.25 -14.00
N TYR A 79 20.62 8.77 -14.76
CA TYR A 79 21.34 7.51 -14.49
C TYR A 79 22.76 7.70 -13.98
N THR A 80 23.18 8.95 -13.80
CA THR A 80 24.49 9.33 -13.28
C THR A 80 24.35 10.48 -12.30
N VAL A 81 25.33 10.65 -11.41
CA VAL A 81 25.37 11.76 -10.45
C VAL A 81 25.52 13.08 -11.22
N PRO A 82 24.56 14.03 -11.10
CA PRO A 82 24.56 15.25 -11.89
C PRO A 82 25.61 16.24 -11.39
N PRO A 83 26.23 17.05 -12.28
CA PRO A 83 26.99 18.22 -11.84
C PRO A 83 26.06 19.29 -11.25
N SER A 84 26.59 20.16 -10.38
CA SER A 84 25.81 21.21 -9.70
C SER A 84 25.04 22.12 -10.67
N TRP A 85 25.65 22.52 -11.79
CA TRP A 85 25.01 23.39 -12.78
C TRP A 85 23.72 22.79 -13.37
N LEU A 86 23.64 21.45 -13.43
CA LEU A 86 22.47 20.75 -13.95
C LEU A 86 21.33 20.77 -12.92
N LEU A 87 21.66 20.61 -11.65
CA LEU A 87 20.72 20.76 -10.53
C LEU A 87 20.20 22.21 -10.42
N ASP A 88 21.08 23.20 -10.56
CA ASP A 88 20.71 24.62 -10.56
C ASP A 88 19.74 24.92 -11.70
N LEU A 89 20.01 24.38 -12.89
CA LEU A 89 19.16 24.55 -14.06
C LEU A 89 17.79 23.89 -13.86
N ALA A 90 17.75 22.66 -13.34
CA ALA A 90 16.47 22.01 -13.00
C ALA A 90 15.66 22.83 -11.99
N CYS A 91 16.32 23.36 -10.95
CA CYS A 91 15.69 24.23 -9.96
C CYS A 91 15.08 25.49 -10.60
N ALA A 92 15.79 26.13 -11.54
CA ALA A 92 15.32 27.30 -12.27
C ALA A 92 14.05 27.04 -13.09
N TYR A 93 13.91 25.82 -13.65
CA TYR A 93 12.73 25.40 -14.40
C TYR A 93 11.64 24.73 -13.55
N GLY A 94 11.80 24.68 -12.22
CA GLY A 94 10.80 24.05 -11.35
C GLY A 94 10.85 22.51 -11.35
N LEU A 95 11.89 21.91 -11.93
CA LEU A 95 12.07 20.47 -12.08
C LEU A 95 12.85 19.89 -10.89
N ARG A 96 12.42 18.72 -10.42
CA ARG A 96 13.20 17.90 -9.48
C ARG A 96 13.93 16.78 -10.20
N MET A 97 14.85 16.10 -9.53
CA MET A 97 15.64 15.02 -10.07
C MET A 97 15.56 13.76 -9.21
N LEU A 98 15.24 12.64 -9.87
CA LEU A 98 15.43 11.30 -9.34
C LEU A 98 16.81 10.80 -9.80
N ILE A 99 17.76 10.76 -8.87
CA ILE A 99 19.17 10.54 -9.18
C ILE A 99 19.52 9.06 -9.04
N GLY A 100 19.79 8.40 -10.16
CA GLY A 100 20.40 7.08 -10.18
C GLY A 100 21.90 7.16 -9.91
N ILE A 101 22.38 6.45 -8.89
CA ILE A 101 23.80 6.35 -8.59
C ILE A 101 24.36 5.09 -9.29
N PRO A 102 25.21 5.25 -10.32
CA PRO A 102 25.64 4.14 -11.14
C PRO A 102 26.73 3.31 -10.45
N TRP A 103 26.62 1.99 -10.58
CA TRP A 103 27.68 1.04 -10.25
C TRP A 103 27.50 -0.27 -11.02
N SER A 104 28.50 -1.14 -11.00
CA SER A 104 28.54 -2.39 -11.77
C SER A 104 27.57 -3.45 -11.23
N GLN A 105 26.29 -3.34 -11.59
CA GLN A 105 25.21 -4.22 -11.13
C GLN A 105 25.16 -5.58 -11.83
N HIS A 106 25.79 -5.68 -13.01
CA HIS A 106 25.75 -6.86 -13.88
C HIS A 106 26.88 -7.87 -13.60
N ILE A 107 27.78 -7.56 -12.67
CA ILE A 107 28.86 -8.47 -12.27
C ILE A 107 28.50 -9.17 -10.96
N ALA A 108 29.25 -10.22 -10.60
CA ALA A 108 29.13 -10.89 -9.31
C ALA A 108 29.70 -10.02 -8.17
N PHE A 109 29.07 -8.86 -7.92
CA PHE A 109 29.59 -7.79 -7.08
C PHE A 109 29.79 -8.19 -5.61
N LEU A 110 29.17 -9.28 -5.14
CA LEU A 110 29.38 -9.79 -3.78
C LEU A 110 30.60 -10.71 -3.62
N ASP A 111 31.29 -11.07 -4.71
CA ASP A 111 32.45 -11.96 -4.66
C ASP A 111 33.77 -11.21 -4.35
N SER A 112 33.79 -9.88 -4.50
CA SER A 112 34.97 -9.05 -4.22
C SER A 112 34.68 -7.98 -3.18
N SER A 113 35.42 -7.99 -2.07
CA SER A 113 35.34 -6.95 -1.03
C SER A 113 35.75 -5.57 -1.55
N ALA A 114 36.70 -5.51 -2.50
CA ALA A 114 37.13 -4.26 -3.14
C ALA A 114 35.99 -3.64 -3.96
N VAL A 115 35.28 -4.45 -4.76
CA VAL A 115 34.12 -4.00 -5.54
C VAL A 115 33.00 -3.51 -4.62
N GLN A 116 32.71 -4.25 -3.54
CA GLN A 116 31.70 -3.79 -2.58
C GLN A 116 32.10 -2.47 -1.91
N ALA A 117 33.36 -2.27 -1.56
CA ALA A 117 33.86 -1.01 -0.99
C ALA A 117 33.76 0.15 -2.00
N GLU A 118 34.07 -0.10 -3.27
CA GLU A 118 33.90 0.87 -4.35
C GLU A 118 32.43 1.28 -4.50
N ILE A 119 31.49 0.31 -4.52
CA ILE A 119 30.05 0.59 -4.59
C ILE A 119 29.60 1.45 -3.41
N ARG A 120 29.99 1.08 -2.18
CA ARG A 120 29.66 1.85 -0.97
C ARG A 120 30.16 3.29 -1.07
N ASN A 121 31.41 3.47 -1.51
CA ASN A 121 32.00 4.80 -1.71
C ASN A 121 31.29 5.59 -2.81
N CYS A 122 30.84 4.93 -3.89
CA CYS A 122 30.07 5.56 -4.96
C CYS A 122 28.73 6.10 -4.43
N ILE A 123 27.99 5.29 -3.66
CA ILE A 123 26.75 5.74 -3.02
C ILE A 123 27.00 6.92 -2.07
N ALA A 124 27.95 6.79 -1.16
CA ALA A 124 28.26 7.85 -0.19
C ALA A 124 28.65 9.17 -0.88
N THR A 125 29.54 9.11 -1.87
CA THR A 125 30.01 10.29 -2.60
C THR A 125 28.89 10.90 -3.44
N GLY A 126 28.15 10.08 -4.19
CA GLY A 126 27.06 10.55 -5.04
C GLY A 126 25.93 11.23 -4.27
N VAL A 127 25.59 10.73 -3.09
CA VAL A 127 24.61 11.40 -2.20
C VAL A 127 25.19 12.69 -1.65
N LYS A 128 26.44 12.66 -1.15
CA LYS A 128 27.09 13.83 -0.55
C LYS A 128 27.26 14.99 -1.54
N ASP A 129 27.54 14.70 -2.80
CA ASP A 129 27.72 15.72 -3.85
C ASP A 129 26.41 16.45 -4.20
N CYS A 130 25.26 15.82 -3.96
CA CYS A 130 23.94 16.37 -4.28
C CYS A 130 23.13 16.76 -3.03
N GLN A 131 23.61 16.44 -1.83
CA GLN A 131 22.86 16.62 -0.59
C GLN A 131 22.38 18.07 -0.40
N ASN A 132 21.19 18.23 0.19
CA ASN A 132 20.56 19.51 0.50
C ASN A 132 20.19 20.40 -0.70
N HIS A 133 20.42 19.96 -1.94
CA HIS A 133 20.02 20.74 -3.10
C HIS A 133 18.50 20.63 -3.33
N PRO A 134 17.75 21.75 -3.49
CA PRO A 134 16.27 21.75 -3.55
C PRO A 134 15.69 21.03 -4.78
N ALA A 135 16.49 20.87 -5.84
CA ALA A 135 16.09 20.07 -6.99
C ALA A 135 16.17 18.55 -6.76
N VAL A 136 16.78 18.05 -5.69
CA VAL A 136 16.82 16.61 -5.44
C VAL A 136 15.46 16.13 -4.96
N PHE A 137 14.85 15.19 -5.69
CA PHE A 137 13.65 14.49 -5.25
C PHE A 137 14.00 13.26 -4.41
N ALA A 138 14.82 12.37 -4.97
CA ALA A 138 15.20 11.11 -4.35
C ALA A 138 16.44 10.50 -5.02
N TYR A 139 17.02 9.49 -4.37
CA TYR A 139 18.13 8.69 -4.87
C TYR A 139 17.71 7.25 -5.18
N LEU A 140 18.20 6.70 -6.30
CA LEU A 140 18.14 5.26 -6.59
C LEU A 140 19.52 4.64 -6.35
N VAL A 141 19.61 3.75 -5.36
CA VAL A 141 20.87 3.06 -5.02
C VAL A 141 21.19 1.88 -5.93
N GLY A 142 20.35 1.62 -6.94
CA GLY A 142 20.53 0.59 -7.94
C GLY A 142 19.35 0.58 -8.93
N ASN A 143 19.55 -0.15 -10.02
CA ASN A 143 18.64 -0.32 -11.15
C ASN A 143 18.81 -1.72 -11.77
N GLU A 144 17.77 -2.54 -11.69
CA GLU A 144 17.64 -3.81 -12.41
C GLU A 144 18.78 -4.82 -12.21
N ILE A 145 19.08 -5.19 -10.96
CA ILE A 145 20.03 -6.27 -10.67
C ILE A 145 19.56 -7.56 -11.39
N PRO A 146 20.37 -8.16 -12.28
CA PRO A 146 19.93 -9.29 -13.10
C PRO A 146 19.50 -10.50 -12.29
N PRO A 147 18.53 -11.30 -12.76
CA PRO A 147 17.96 -12.38 -11.97
C PRO A 147 18.99 -13.51 -11.77
N ASP A 148 19.91 -13.68 -12.71
CA ASP A 148 21.04 -14.61 -12.60
C ASP A 148 22.03 -14.21 -11.51
N ILE A 149 22.30 -12.92 -11.33
CA ILE A 149 23.16 -12.41 -10.24
C ILE A 149 22.47 -12.64 -8.89
N VAL A 150 21.16 -12.38 -8.81
CA VAL A 150 20.36 -12.65 -7.61
C VAL A 150 20.33 -14.15 -7.29
N ARG A 151 20.20 -15.00 -8.31
CA ARG A 151 20.20 -16.46 -8.16
C ARG A 151 21.58 -16.99 -7.73
N TRP A 152 22.65 -16.44 -8.29
CA TRP A 152 24.04 -16.81 -7.96
C TRP A 152 24.38 -16.49 -6.50
N HIS A 153 24.14 -15.25 -6.06
CA HIS A 153 24.47 -14.84 -4.69
C HIS A 153 23.41 -15.23 -3.66
N GLY A 154 22.18 -15.48 -4.11
CA GLY A 154 21.01 -15.69 -3.27
C GLY A 154 20.32 -14.39 -2.87
N GLN A 155 18.99 -14.40 -2.97
CA GLN A 155 18.07 -13.29 -2.64
C GLN A 155 18.39 -12.58 -1.31
N ARG A 156 18.69 -13.34 -0.24
CA ARG A 156 18.94 -12.78 1.09
C ARG A 156 20.19 -11.90 1.14
N ARG A 157 21.27 -12.33 0.48
CA ARG A 157 22.54 -11.59 0.46
C ARG A 157 22.42 -10.32 -0.38
N VAL A 158 21.79 -10.40 -1.56
CA VAL A 158 21.53 -9.24 -2.40
C VAL A 158 20.62 -8.25 -1.67
N ARG A 159 19.52 -8.70 -1.06
CA ARG A 159 18.63 -7.85 -0.26
C ARG A 159 19.38 -7.14 0.88
N ALA A 160 20.21 -7.87 1.62
CA ALA A 160 21.00 -7.30 2.71
C ALA A 160 21.97 -6.22 2.22
N PHE A 161 22.61 -6.44 1.07
CA PHE A 161 23.52 -5.48 0.47
C PHE A 161 22.80 -4.22 -0.04
N VAL A 162 21.66 -4.37 -0.73
CA VAL A 162 20.85 -3.21 -1.16
C VAL A 162 20.37 -2.41 0.06
N LYS A 163 19.99 -3.10 1.14
CA LYS A 163 19.64 -2.44 2.41
C LYS A 163 20.81 -1.63 2.98
N GLU A 164 22.01 -2.21 3.00
CA GLU A 164 23.22 -1.52 3.43
C GLU A 164 23.49 -0.26 2.60
N LEU A 165 23.34 -0.32 1.27
CA LEU A 165 23.49 0.86 0.40
C LEU A 165 22.47 1.96 0.72
N MET A 166 21.24 1.58 1.06
CA MET A 166 20.22 2.53 1.50
C MET A 166 20.56 3.17 2.84
N GLU A 167 21.06 2.39 3.81
CA GLU A 167 21.54 2.90 5.09
C GLU A 167 22.67 3.92 4.88
N ILE A 168 23.64 3.62 4.01
CA ILE A 168 24.73 4.56 3.64
C ILE A 168 24.18 5.86 3.02
N ALA A 169 23.18 5.76 2.14
CA ALA A 169 22.56 6.95 1.56
C ALA A 169 21.87 7.81 2.63
N LYS A 170 21.13 7.18 3.55
CA LYS A 170 20.46 7.86 4.67
C LYS A 170 21.45 8.46 5.68
N ASP A 171 22.58 7.81 5.94
CA ASP A 171 23.63 8.35 6.82
C ASP A 171 24.24 9.65 6.29
N ASN A 172 24.33 9.79 4.96
CA ASN A 172 24.81 11.02 4.32
C ASN A 172 23.70 12.07 4.14
N ALA A 173 22.45 11.64 3.92
CA ALA A 173 21.30 12.53 3.78
C ALA A 173 20.05 11.96 4.48
N PRO A 174 19.85 12.21 5.79
CA PRO A 174 18.78 11.56 6.58
C PRO A 174 17.37 11.81 6.08
N GLU A 175 17.10 13.03 5.60
CA GLU A 175 15.79 13.47 5.11
C GLU A 175 15.55 13.10 3.63
N ALA A 176 16.56 12.59 2.92
CA ALA A 176 16.41 12.27 1.50
C ALA A 176 15.56 11.02 1.30
N LEU A 177 14.69 11.04 0.29
CA LEU A 177 13.99 9.83 -0.15
C LEU A 177 14.97 8.93 -0.92
N VAL A 178 14.96 7.64 -0.62
CA VAL A 178 15.85 6.65 -1.21
C VAL A 178 15.02 5.42 -1.64
N SER A 179 15.33 4.90 -2.82
CA SER A 179 14.71 3.69 -3.36
C SER A 179 15.68 2.89 -4.23
N TYR A 180 15.18 1.82 -4.84
CA TYR A 180 15.87 0.94 -5.77
C TYR A 180 14.92 0.66 -6.94
N ALA A 181 15.36 0.89 -8.18
CA ALA A 181 14.56 0.59 -9.36
C ALA A 181 14.60 -0.92 -9.65
N ASN A 182 13.51 -1.59 -9.30
CA ASN A 182 13.32 -3.01 -9.56
C ASN A 182 12.66 -3.23 -10.93
N TYR A 183 12.50 -4.49 -11.32
CA TYR A 183 11.82 -4.89 -12.56
C TYR A 183 11.20 -6.29 -12.38
N PRO A 184 10.29 -6.72 -13.27
CA PRO A 184 9.46 -7.89 -13.03
C PRO A 184 10.22 -9.19 -12.72
N CYS A 185 11.37 -9.42 -13.36
CA CYS A 185 12.13 -10.65 -13.17
C CYS A 185 12.80 -10.76 -11.79
N THR A 186 12.84 -9.68 -11.00
CA THR A 186 13.31 -9.71 -9.62
C THR A 186 12.28 -9.15 -8.65
N GLU A 187 10.98 -9.24 -8.96
CA GLU A 187 9.89 -8.79 -8.08
C GLU A 187 9.91 -9.47 -6.70
N TYR A 188 10.45 -10.70 -6.64
CA TYR A 188 10.59 -11.46 -5.41
C TYR A 188 11.65 -10.88 -4.47
N LEU A 189 12.53 -9.97 -4.92
CA LEU A 189 13.40 -9.21 -4.02
C LEU A 189 12.53 -8.30 -3.14
N ASN A 190 12.24 -8.75 -1.91
CA ASN A 190 11.48 -7.96 -0.96
C ASN A 190 12.31 -6.77 -0.47
N ILE A 191 12.03 -5.58 -1.01
CA ILE A 191 12.70 -4.30 -0.73
C ILE A 191 11.89 -3.42 0.22
N ASP A 192 11.44 -4.01 1.31
CA ASP A 192 10.62 -3.38 2.33
C ASP A 192 11.28 -2.27 3.17
N PHE A 193 12.55 -2.00 2.96
CA PHE A 193 13.30 -0.92 3.61
C PHE A 193 13.39 0.36 2.74
N THR A 194 12.80 0.36 1.55
CA THR A 194 12.71 1.54 0.66
C THR A 194 11.72 2.61 1.15
N ASP A 195 11.92 3.89 0.83
CA ASP A 195 10.90 4.93 1.15
C ASP A 195 9.68 4.86 0.23
N PHE A 196 9.89 4.41 -1.02
CA PHE A 196 8.86 4.18 -2.03
C PHE A 196 9.29 3.03 -2.95
N LEU A 197 8.34 2.35 -3.57
CA LEU A 197 8.60 1.21 -4.46
C LEU A 197 8.75 1.68 -5.91
N CYS A 198 9.84 1.30 -6.58
CA CYS A 198 10.10 1.62 -7.99
C CYS A 198 10.14 0.36 -8.85
N PHE A 199 9.42 0.39 -9.97
CA PHE A 199 9.49 -0.65 -11.00
C PHE A 199 9.60 -0.09 -12.41
N ASN A 200 10.49 -0.67 -13.19
CA ASN A 200 10.56 -0.49 -14.64
C ASN A 200 9.63 -1.51 -15.32
N VAL A 201 8.64 -1.06 -16.10
CA VAL A 201 7.57 -1.91 -16.65
C VAL A 201 7.29 -1.58 -18.12
N TYR A 202 7.45 -2.56 -19.02
CA TYR A 202 7.35 -2.38 -20.47
C TYR A 202 6.21 -3.17 -21.13
N LEU A 203 5.14 -3.50 -20.40
CA LEU A 203 3.98 -4.22 -20.95
C LEU A 203 3.17 -3.33 -21.90
N HIS A 204 2.90 -3.77 -23.14
CA HIS A 204 2.16 -2.95 -24.12
C HIS A 204 0.63 -3.11 -23.98
N GLN A 205 0.15 -4.29 -23.59
CA GLN A 205 -1.28 -4.54 -23.44
C GLN A 205 -1.82 -3.95 -22.14
N GLU A 206 -2.84 -3.08 -22.24
CA GLU A 206 -3.43 -2.40 -21.09
C GLU A 206 -3.95 -3.38 -20.04
N LYS A 207 -4.62 -4.46 -20.45
CA LYS A 207 -5.16 -5.47 -19.53
C LYS A 207 -4.08 -6.11 -18.66
N ASP A 208 -2.95 -6.48 -19.26
CA ASP A 208 -1.83 -7.10 -18.54
C ASP A 208 -1.11 -6.06 -17.67
N PHE A 209 -0.97 -4.83 -18.17
CA PHE A 209 -0.42 -3.72 -17.43
C PHE A 209 -1.24 -3.41 -16.16
N ARG A 210 -2.56 -3.29 -16.26
CA ARG A 210 -3.46 -3.06 -15.11
C ARG A 210 -3.37 -4.19 -14.09
N ARG A 211 -3.40 -5.45 -14.54
CA ARG A 211 -3.25 -6.61 -13.63
C ARG A 211 -1.91 -6.60 -12.91
N TYR A 212 -0.83 -6.28 -13.62
CA TYR A 212 0.49 -6.17 -13.01
C TYR A 212 0.59 -4.97 -12.07
N LEU A 213 -0.07 -3.86 -12.37
CA LEU A 213 -0.12 -2.70 -11.48
C LEU A 213 -0.80 -3.02 -10.14
N SER A 214 -1.91 -3.79 -10.16
CA SER A 214 -2.54 -4.33 -8.94
C SER A 214 -1.56 -5.18 -8.11
N ARG A 215 -0.76 -6.04 -8.77
CA ARG A 215 0.31 -6.81 -8.14
C ARG A 215 1.37 -5.91 -7.50
N LEU A 216 1.85 -4.90 -8.22
CA LEU A 216 2.84 -3.94 -7.71
C LEU A 216 2.32 -3.15 -6.50
N HIS A 217 1.04 -2.78 -6.49
CA HIS A 217 0.43 -2.14 -5.33
C HIS A 217 0.40 -3.04 -4.09
N ASN A 218 0.18 -4.35 -4.26
CA ASN A 218 0.25 -5.31 -3.15
C ASN A 218 1.70 -5.48 -2.65
N LEU A 219 2.68 -5.46 -3.55
CA LEU A 219 4.10 -5.47 -3.20
C LEU A 219 4.54 -4.17 -2.49
N ALA A 220 3.98 -3.02 -2.88
CA ALA A 220 4.26 -1.73 -2.26
C ALA A 220 3.78 -1.68 -0.79
N GLY A 221 2.79 -2.49 -0.43
CA GLY A 221 2.20 -2.47 0.90
C GLY A 221 1.62 -1.10 1.19
N ASP A 222 2.17 -0.38 2.17
CA ASP A 222 1.69 0.94 2.58
C ASP A 222 2.46 2.10 1.95
N LYS A 223 3.35 1.82 1.00
CA LYS A 223 4.27 2.81 0.42
C LYS A 223 3.80 3.36 -0.92
N PRO A 224 4.32 4.52 -1.34
CA PRO A 224 4.11 5.02 -2.69
C PRO A 224 4.67 4.08 -3.74
N LEU A 225 3.89 3.84 -4.79
CA LEU A 225 4.31 3.10 -5.98
C LEU A 225 4.67 4.08 -7.09
N VAL A 226 5.88 3.96 -7.65
CA VAL A 226 6.35 4.73 -8.79
C VAL A 226 6.73 3.78 -9.91
N LEU A 227 6.15 3.97 -11.08
CA LEU A 227 6.65 3.34 -12.31
C LEU A 227 7.86 4.15 -12.76
N SER A 228 9.04 3.66 -12.40
CA SER A 228 10.29 4.40 -12.54
C SER A 228 10.76 4.45 -13.99
N GLU A 229 10.28 3.53 -14.84
CA GLU A 229 10.33 3.58 -16.30
C GLU A 229 9.12 2.84 -16.87
N PHE A 230 8.50 3.41 -17.89
CA PHE A 230 7.78 2.65 -18.91
C PHE A 230 7.87 3.40 -20.22
N GLY A 231 7.98 2.65 -21.31
CA GLY A 231 8.15 3.21 -22.64
C GLY A 231 7.50 2.34 -23.69
N VAL A 232 7.46 2.88 -24.91
CA VAL A 232 7.07 2.17 -26.13
C VAL A 232 8.02 2.61 -27.23
N ASP A 233 8.61 1.64 -27.93
CA ASP A 233 9.52 1.91 -29.04
C ASP A 233 8.74 2.26 -30.30
N SER A 234 8.93 3.49 -30.79
CA SER A 234 8.24 3.98 -31.98
C SER A 234 8.78 3.40 -33.30
N ILE A 235 9.98 2.80 -33.33
CA ILE A 235 10.47 2.11 -34.54
C ILE A 235 9.61 0.87 -34.84
N ARG A 236 9.30 0.10 -33.80
CA ARG A 236 8.56 -1.17 -33.93
C ARG A 236 7.04 -0.98 -33.95
N GLU A 237 6.52 -0.06 -33.14
CA GLU A 237 5.06 0.13 -32.97
C GLU A 237 4.50 1.26 -33.85
N GLY A 238 5.34 2.20 -34.29
CA GLY A 238 4.92 3.44 -34.93
C GLY A 238 4.64 4.56 -33.91
N THR A 239 4.80 5.80 -34.34
CA THR A 239 4.71 7.00 -33.48
C THR A 239 3.29 7.28 -32.97
N GLN A 240 2.26 6.93 -33.75
CA GLN A 240 0.87 7.09 -33.33
C GLN A 240 0.48 6.04 -32.27
N THR A 241 0.81 4.77 -32.52
CA THR A 241 0.60 3.67 -31.57
C THR A 241 1.37 3.90 -30.26
N GLN A 242 2.59 4.45 -30.33
CA GLN A 242 3.35 4.88 -29.16
C GLN A 242 2.53 5.85 -28.30
N ALA A 243 1.92 6.87 -28.91
CA ALA A 243 1.11 7.86 -28.21
C ALA A 243 -0.14 7.23 -27.58
N GLU A 244 -0.82 6.34 -28.28
CA GLU A 244 -2.02 5.64 -27.79
C GLU A 244 -1.72 4.74 -26.58
N ILE A 245 -0.66 3.93 -26.66
CA ILE A 245 -0.27 3.05 -25.56
C ILE A 245 0.19 3.87 -24.34
N LEU A 246 0.96 4.95 -24.55
CA LEU A 246 1.38 5.82 -23.44
C LEU A 246 0.18 6.51 -22.78
N SER A 247 -0.83 6.93 -23.55
CA SER A 247 -2.10 7.48 -23.02
C SER A 247 -2.78 6.49 -22.07
N GLN A 248 -2.99 5.26 -22.54
CA GLN A 248 -3.65 4.20 -21.77
C GLN A 248 -2.87 3.87 -20.49
N LYS A 249 -1.53 3.78 -20.58
CA LYS A 249 -0.66 3.53 -19.43
C LYS A 249 -0.72 4.65 -18.40
N LEU A 250 -0.66 5.91 -18.83
CA LEU A 250 -0.75 7.07 -17.93
C LEU A 250 -2.09 7.12 -17.21
N SER A 251 -3.18 6.97 -17.98
CA SER A 251 -4.54 6.93 -17.44
C SER A 251 -4.69 5.81 -16.40
N SER A 252 -4.36 4.57 -16.77
CA SER A 252 -4.43 3.41 -15.88
C SER A 252 -3.52 3.55 -14.65
N SER A 253 -2.33 4.14 -14.80
CA SER A 253 -1.39 4.31 -13.68
C SER A 253 -1.99 5.20 -12.60
N PHE A 254 -2.48 6.39 -12.97
CA PHE A 254 -3.01 7.35 -12.00
C PHE A 254 -4.43 6.99 -11.55
N SER A 255 -5.28 6.42 -12.41
CA SER A 255 -6.63 5.96 -12.02
C SER A 255 -6.59 4.86 -10.98
N MET A 256 -5.56 4.00 -11.04
CA MET A 256 -5.33 2.94 -10.06
C MET A 256 -4.50 3.41 -8.85
N GLY A 257 -4.06 4.68 -8.85
CA GLY A 257 -3.41 5.34 -7.72
C GLY A 257 -1.90 5.14 -7.59
N ALA A 258 -1.19 4.93 -8.70
CA ALA A 258 0.27 5.09 -8.70
C ALA A 258 0.64 6.51 -8.28
N ALA A 259 1.60 6.64 -7.35
CA ALA A 259 2.05 7.94 -6.85
C ALA A 259 2.94 8.67 -7.86
N GLY A 260 3.47 7.95 -8.85
CA GLY A 260 4.38 8.51 -9.84
C GLY A 260 4.54 7.68 -11.09
N THR A 261 4.80 8.37 -12.20
CA THR A 261 5.13 7.80 -13.50
C THR A 261 6.36 8.48 -14.08
N ILE A 262 7.28 7.69 -14.66
CA ILE A 262 8.43 8.19 -15.40
C ILE A 262 8.43 7.53 -16.77
N ILE A 263 8.27 8.34 -17.81
CA ILE A 263 8.27 7.88 -19.19
C ILE A 263 9.70 7.66 -19.66
N PHE A 264 9.94 6.48 -20.21
CA PHE A 264 11.14 6.14 -20.95
C PHE A 264 10.87 6.37 -22.44
N SER A 265 11.40 7.42 -23.07
CA SER A 265 12.39 8.42 -22.58
C SER A 265 12.05 9.84 -23.04
N TRP A 266 12.82 10.85 -22.61
CA TRP A 266 12.66 12.22 -23.15
C TRP A 266 12.92 12.27 -24.66
N THR A 267 14.07 11.77 -25.09
CA THR A 267 14.56 11.80 -26.48
C THR A 267 14.98 10.40 -26.94
N ASP A 268 15.01 10.18 -28.26
CA ASP A 268 15.58 8.98 -28.89
C ASP A 268 17.09 8.85 -28.72
N GLU A 269 17.77 9.95 -28.38
CA GLU A 269 19.19 9.93 -28.09
C GLU A 269 19.48 9.09 -26.83
N TRP A 270 20.16 7.97 -27.01
CA TRP A 270 20.54 7.06 -25.93
C TRP A 270 21.96 6.53 -26.13
N PHE A 271 22.79 6.60 -25.09
CA PHE A 271 24.19 6.19 -25.15
C PHE A 271 24.54 5.26 -23.99
N THR A 272 24.88 4.00 -24.29
CA THR A 272 25.28 3.03 -23.26
C THR A 272 26.34 2.07 -23.82
N GLY A 273 27.14 1.47 -22.95
CA GLY A 273 28.20 0.55 -23.36
C GLY A 273 29.32 1.18 -24.21
N GLY A 274 29.40 2.51 -24.27
CA GLY A 274 30.38 3.22 -25.08
C GLY A 274 29.95 3.50 -26.53
N TYR A 275 28.69 3.25 -26.88
CA TYR A 275 28.15 3.49 -28.20
C TYR A 275 26.74 4.11 -28.15
N ALA A 276 26.38 4.82 -29.21
CA ALA A 276 25.03 5.31 -29.40
C ALA A 276 24.12 4.15 -29.81
N ILE A 277 22.95 4.05 -29.18
CA ILE A 277 21.93 3.07 -29.54
C ILE A 277 21.10 3.65 -30.69
N GLN A 278 21.11 2.97 -31.83
CA GLN A 278 20.46 3.44 -33.06
C GLN A 278 19.15 2.70 -33.38
N ASP A 279 18.88 1.58 -32.68
CA ASP A 279 17.72 0.72 -32.92
C ASP A 279 16.59 0.93 -31.90
N TRP A 280 16.65 2.02 -31.13
CA TRP A 280 15.68 2.43 -30.10
C TRP A 280 15.14 3.83 -30.42
N ALA A 281 13.81 3.99 -30.40
CA ALA A 281 13.17 5.30 -30.52
C ALA A 281 12.03 5.46 -29.50
N PHE A 282 12.39 5.53 -28.23
CA PHE A 282 11.45 5.67 -27.10
C PHE A 282 11.09 7.11 -26.75
N GLY A 283 11.80 8.09 -27.32
CA GLY A 283 11.69 9.50 -26.98
C GLY A 283 10.30 10.06 -27.22
N LEU A 284 9.87 10.99 -26.37
CA LEU A 284 8.76 11.91 -26.65
C LEU A 284 9.13 12.93 -27.72
N VAL A 285 10.42 13.21 -27.85
CA VAL A 285 11.02 13.94 -28.97
C VAL A 285 12.03 13.06 -29.70
N ASP A 286 12.28 13.35 -30.97
CA ASP A 286 13.33 12.67 -31.74
C ASP A 286 14.75 13.12 -31.29
N ALA A 287 15.79 12.63 -31.97
CA ALA A 287 17.17 12.99 -31.68
C ALA A 287 17.43 14.51 -31.87
N GLU A 288 16.76 15.12 -32.86
CA GLU A 288 16.83 16.55 -33.17
C GLU A 288 15.94 17.44 -32.27
N ARG A 289 15.22 16.83 -31.32
CA ARG A 289 14.27 17.48 -30.39
C ARG A 289 13.00 18.02 -31.07
N ASN A 290 12.58 17.43 -32.18
CA ASN A 290 11.23 17.63 -32.71
C ASN A 290 10.23 16.77 -31.95
N LYS A 291 9.04 17.33 -31.72
CA LYS A 291 7.97 16.65 -30.97
C LYS A 291 7.39 15.49 -31.77
N LYS A 292 7.23 14.33 -31.12
CA LYS A 292 6.41 13.24 -31.63
C LYS A 292 4.96 13.37 -31.14
N PRO A 293 3.98 12.66 -31.75
CA PRO A 293 2.60 12.65 -31.26
C PRO A 293 2.45 12.29 -29.77
N ALA A 294 3.34 11.44 -29.26
CA ALA A 294 3.38 11.08 -27.84
C ALA A 294 3.60 12.29 -26.91
N PHE A 295 4.31 13.34 -27.36
CA PHE A 295 4.52 14.56 -26.58
C PHE A 295 3.19 15.20 -26.20
N ASP A 296 2.31 15.42 -27.18
CA ASP A 296 1.04 16.13 -26.97
C ASP A 296 0.08 15.30 -26.10
N THR A 297 0.05 13.98 -26.31
CA THR A 297 -0.75 13.07 -25.50
C THR A 297 -0.31 13.03 -24.03
N VAL A 298 1.00 12.98 -23.77
CA VAL A 298 1.54 13.03 -22.41
C VAL A 298 1.23 14.39 -21.76
N GLN A 299 1.28 15.47 -22.54
CA GLN A 299 0.99 16.81 -22.04
C GLN A 299 -0.40 16.89 -21.43
N GLN A 300 -1.41 16.33 -22.09
CA GLN A 300 -2.80 16.35 -21.63
C GLN A 300 -2.92 15.79 -20.20
N TYR A 301 -2.32 14.64 -19.91
CA TYR A 301 -2.36 14.05 -18.56
C TYR A 301 -1.48 14.78 -17.55
N TYR A 302 -0.36 15.35 -17.98
CA TYR A 302 0.58 15.99 -17.06
C TYR A 302 0.16 17.41 -16.64
N ILE A 303 -0.72 18.07 -17.38
CA ILE A 303 -1.26 19.38 -17.01
C ILE A 303 -2.62 19.30 -16.30
N GLU A 304 -3.40 18.25 -16.54
CA GLU A 304 -4.71 18.05 -15.93
C GLU A 304 -4.61 17.63 -14.44
N PRO A 305 -5.68 17.85 -13.65
CA PRO A 305 -5.77 17.35 -12.29
C PRO A 305 -5.65 15.82 -12.23
N LEU A 306 -4.97 15.30 -11.21
CA LEU A 306 -4.83 13.87 -10.93
C LEU A 306 -5.48 13.53 -9.58
N PRO A 307 -6.10 12.34 -9.43
CA PRO A 307 -6.26 11.29 -10.45
C PRO A 307 -7.18 11.72 -11.62
N PRO A 308 -7.11 11.06 -12.80
CA PRO A 308 -7.93 11.39 -13.95
C PRO A 308 -9.43 11.37 -13.61
N ALA A 309 -10.21 12.21 -14.28
CA ALA A 309 -11.66 12.23 -14.10
C ALA A 309 -12.28 10.87 -14.46
N LEU A 310 -13.26 10.45 -13.67
CA LEU A 310 -14.02 9.23 -13.92
C LEU A 310 -14.99 9.46 -15.09
N PRO A 311 -15.33 8.42 -15.87
CA PRO A 311 -16.31 8.55 -16.95
C PRO A 311 -17.71 8.90 -16.42
N GLU A 312 -18.03 8.51 -15.19
CA GLU A 312 -19.25 8.86 -14.47
C GLU A 312 -19.00 8.97 -12.97
N TYR A 313 -19.90 9.69 -12.28
CA TYR A 313 -19.84 9.94 -10.84
C TYR A 313 -21.15 9.50 -10.17
N PRO A 314 -21.40 8.19 -10.01
CA PRO A 314 -22.58 7.66 -9.32
C PRO A 314 -22.68 8.23 -7.90
N LYS A 315 -23.90 8.43 -7.39
CA LYS A 315 -24.04 9.02 -6.05
C LYS A 315 -23.53 8.05 -4.99
N VAL A 316 -22.64 8.52 -4.11
CA VAL A 316 -22.12 7.73 -2.97
C VAL A 316 -22.70 8.24 -1.66
N SER A 317 -23.28 7.35 -0.85
CA SER A 317 -23.64 7.65 0.54
C SER A 317 -22.54 7.13 1.47
N VAL A 318 -21.82 8.04 2.12
CA VAL A 318 -20.81 7.70 3.13
C VAL A 318 -21.52 7.58 4.48
N VAL A 319 -21.50 6.39 5.07
CA VAL A 319 -22.10 6.08 6.36
C VAL A 319 -21.01 5.95 7.41
N VAL A 320 -21.11 6.77 8.47
CA VAL A 320 -20.24 6.73 9.64
C VAL A 320 -21.06 6.32 10.85
N CYS A 321 -20.71 5.20 11.48
CA CYS A 321 -21.31 4.79 12.74
C CYS A 321 -20.44 5.25 13.90
N ALA A 322 -21.04 5.90 14.89
CA ALA A 322 -20.32 6.49 16.00
C ALA A 322 -20.93 6.11 17.35
N TYR A 323 -20.07 5.72 18.28
CA TYR A 323 -20.41 5.52 19.69
C TYR A 323 -19.20 5.89 20.55
N ASN A 324 -19.32 6.96 21.32
CA ASN A 324 -18.26 7.49 22.18
C ASN A 324 -16.93 7.73 21.44
N ALA A 325 -16.99 8.56 20.41
CA ALA A 325 -15.92 8.87 19.47
C ALA A 325 -15.39 10.32 19.59
N GLU A 326 -15.57 10.99 20.74
CA GLU A 326 -15.21 12.41 20.94
C GLU A 326 -13.77 12.72 20.48
N ARG A 327 -12.84 11.80 20.71
CA ARG A 327 -11.42 11.96 20.37
C ARG A 327 -11.14 12.04 18.86
N THR A 328 -11.89 11.31 18.04
CA THR A 328 -11.53 11.07 16.63
C THR A 328 -12.56 11.61 15.65
N MET A 329 -13.78 11.90 16.10
CA MET A 329 -14.89 12.36 15.27
C MET A 329 -14.55 13.62 14.47
N ASP A 330 -13.86 14.59 15.08
CA ASP A 330 -13.50 15.85 14.41
C ASP A 330 -12.60 15.62 13.19
N SER A 331 -11.51 14.86 13.37
CA SER A 331 -10.61 14.49 12.28
C SER A 331 -11.30 13.63 11.21
N CYS A 332 -12.19 12.73 11.63
CA CYS A 332 -12.98 11.88 10.72
C CYS A 332 -13.84 12.75 9.81
N LEU A 333 -14.68 13.62 10.38
CA LEU A 333 -15.56 14.48 9.61
C LEU A 333 -14.76 15.48 8.76
N ALA A 334 -13.72 16.11 9.32
CA ALA A 334 -12.83 16.99 8.55
C ALA A 334 -12.28 16.31 7.29
N SER A 335 -11.88 15.03 7.37
CA SER A 335 -11.40 14.28 6.19
C SER A 335 -12.48 14.01 5.13
N LEU A 336 -13.76 13.93 5.53
CA LEU A 336 -14.88 13.68 4.62
C LEU A 336 -15.44 14.95 3.97
N LYS A 337 -15.09 16.14 4.49
CA LYS A 337 -15.57 17.42 3.98
C LYS A 337 -14.99 17.76 2.60
N ASP A 338 -13.72 17.46 2.39
CA ASP A 338 -12.95 17.89 1.22
C ASP A 338 -12.55 16.69 0.34
N LEU A 339 -13.46 15.72 0.17
CA LEU A 339 -13.24 14.61 -0.75
C LEU A 339 -13.28 15.11 -2.19
N ASN A 340 -12.33 14.66 -3.01
CA ASN A 340 -12.24 14.93 -4.44
C ASN A 340 -13.23 14.06 -5.23
N TYR A 341 -14.50 14.08 -4.82
CA TYR A 341 -15.60 13.36 -5.46
C TYR A 341 -16.84 14.26 -5.48
N PRO A 342 -17.44 14.56 -6.64
CA PRO A 342 -18.45 15.60 -6.74
C PRO A 342 -19.85 15.19 -6.26
N ASN A 343 -20.17 13.90 -6.20
CA ASN A 343 -21.56 13.43 -5.99
C ASN A 343 -21.69 12.49 -4.79
N TYR A 344 -21.55 13.04 -3.57
CA TYR A 344 -21.68 12.25 -2.35
C TYR A 344 -22.49 12.96 -1.27
N GLU A 345 -22.92 12.17 -0.29
CA GLU A 345 -23.52 12.65 0.96
C GLU A 345 -22.89 11.93 2.15
N VAL A 346 -22.87 12.58 3.32
CA VAL A 346 -22.33 11.99 4.55
C VAL A 346 -23.46 11.81 5.55
N ILE A 347 -23.63 10.59 6.05
CA ILE A 347 -24.64 10.20 7.02
C ILE A 347 -23.91 9.70 8.27
N VAL A 348 -24.10 10.39 9.38
CA VAL A 348 -23.57 9.96 10.67
C VAL A 348 -24.69 9.36 11.50
N VAL A 349 -24.51 8.11 11.91
CA VAL A 349 -25.41 7.42 12.84
C VAL A 349 -24.77 7.41 14.22
N ASN A 350 -25.25 8.28 15.11
CA ASN A 350 -24.88 8.32 16.52
C ASN A 350 -25.67 7.25 17.28
N ASP A 351 -25.00 6.17 17.69
CA ASP A 351 -25.57 5.01 18.38
C ASP A 351 -25.60 5.20 19.91
N GLY A 352 -26.14 6.34 20.34
CA GLY A 352 -26.36 6.66 21.75
C GLY A 352 -25.10 7.05 22.51
N SER A 353 -24.22 7.87 21.90
CA SER A 353 -23.03 8.38 22.58
C SER A 353 -23.37 9.20 23.83
N THR A 354 -22.52 9.09 24.84
CA THR A 354 -22.65 9.79 26.14
C THR A 354 -21.54 10.82 26.39
N ASP A 355 -20.63 10.96 25.43
CA ASP A 355 -19.52 11.92 25.43
C ASP A 355 -19.78 13.05 24.42
N GLY A 356 -18.77 13.89 24.14
CA GLY A 356 -18.88 15.05 23.23
C GLY A 356 -19.12 14.73 21.74
N THR A 357 -19.33 13.46 21.37
CA THR A 357 -19.46 13.03 19.96
C THR A 357 -20.62 13.72 19.24
N LEU A 358 -21.75 13.87 19.92
CA LEU A 358 -22.95 14.46 19.34
C LEU A 358 -22.74 15.94 19.03
N GLU A 359 -22.20 16.68 20.00
CA GLU A 359 -21.88 18.10 19.90
C GLU A 359 -20.87 18.37 18.79
N ILE A 360 -19.82 17.53 18.68
CA ILE A 360 -18.83 17.65 17.60
C ILE A 360 -19.50 17.45 16.25
N THR A 361 -20.34 16.42 16.10
CA THR A 361 -21.00 16.10 14.82
C THR A 361 -21.92 17.22 14.36
N GLN A 362 -22.65 17.85 15.30
CA GLN A 362 -23.56 18.96 15.00
C GLN A 362 -22.87 20.22 14.47
N ARG A 363 -21.53 20.33 14.59
CA ARG A 363 -20.77 21.45 14.01
C ARG A 363 -20.60 21.36 12.48
N TYR A 364 -20.95 20.24 11.87
CA TYR A 364 -20.72 19.97 10.44
C TYR A 364 -22.04 19.97 9.65
N ASP A 365 -22.36 21.09 9.02
CA ASP A 365 -23.66 21.31 8.35
C ASP A 365 -23.94 20.40 7.14
N TYR A 366 -22.90 19.82 6.52
CA TYR A 366 -23.08 18.89 5.39
C TYR A 366 -23.43 17.46 5.84
N VAL A 367 -23.39 17.19 7.15
CA VAL A 367 -23.65 15.86 7.70
C VAL A 367 -25.14 15.68 7.97
N ARG A 368 -25.70 14.58 7.45
CA ARG A 368 -27.00 14.09 7.88
C ARG A 368 -26.85 13.25 9.15
N LEU A 369 -27.08 13.87 10.30
CA LEU A 369 -27.03 13.21 11.60
C LEU A 369 -28.33 12.45 11.91
N ILE A 370 -28.19 11.18 12.30
CA ILE A 370 -29.26 10.34 12.84
C ILE A 370 -28.83 9.87 14.22
N SER A 371 -29.64 10.13 15.24
CA SER A 371 -29.37 9.67 16.61
C SER A 371 -30.37 8.60 17.03
N GLN A 372 -29.88 7.59 17.73
CA GLN A 372 -30.68 6.50 18.30
C GLN A 372 -30.14 6.08 19.66
N GLU A 373 -30.91 5.28 20.40
CA GLU A 373 -30.38 4.54 21.56
C GLU A 373 -29.35 3.49 21.12
N ASN A 374 -28.41 3.13 22.00
CA ASN A 374 -27.36 2.16 21.68
C ASN A 374 -27.94 0.77 21.35
N LYS A 375 -27.97 0.44 20.05
CA LYS A 375 -28.43 -0.83 19.51
C LYS A 375 -27.29 -1.66 18.91
N GLY A 376 -26.09 -1.10 18.80
CA GLY A 376 -24.88 -1.77 18.32
C GLY A 376 -24.60 -1.51 16.84
N LEU A 377 -23.39 -1.88 16.42
CA LEU A 377 -22.78 -1.53 15.13
C LEU A 377 -23.65 -1.92 13.92
N SER A 378 -24.08 -3.18 13.79
CA SER A 378 -24.88 -3.62 12.64
C SER A 378 -26.21 -2.86 12.51
N VAL A 379 -26.86 -2.54 13.64
CA VAL A 379 -28.12 -1.79 13.61
C VAL A 379 -27.87 -0.36 13.14
N ALA A 380 -26.81 0.27 13.65
CA ALA A 380 -26.41 1.61 13.20
C ALA A 380 -26.07 1.62 11.70
N ARG A 381 -25.34 0.61 11.19
CA ARG A 381 -25.03 0.45 9.76
C ARG A 381 -26.30 0.30 8.92
N ASN A 382 -27.26 -0.51 9.36
CA ASN A 382 -28.55 -0.67 8.68
C ASN A 382 -29.40 0.60 8.67
N VAL A 383 -29.38 1.39 9.75
CA VAL A 383 -30.03 2.71 9.78
C VAL A 383 -29.38 3.66 8.77
N GLY A 384 -28.05 3.61 8.65
CA GLY A 384 -27.33 4.32 7.60
C GLY A 384 -27.73 3.87 6.19
N ILE A 385 -27.83 2.56 5.94
CA ILE A 385 -28.30 2.01 4.66
C ILE A 385 -29.72 2.49 4.34
N ALA A 386 -30.62 2.47 5.32
CA ALA A 386 -32.01 2.89 5.12
C ALA A 386 -32.12 4.40 4.81
N ALA A 387 -31.20 5.20 5.33
CA ALA A 387 -31.14 6.63 5.07
C ALA A 387 -30.41 7.00 3.76
N ALA A 388 -29.57 6.10 3.25
CA ALA A 388 -28.72 6.30 2.08
C ALA A 388 -29.53 6.46 0.79
N THR A 389 -29.22 7.51 0.03
CA THR A 389 -29.86 7.78 -1.27
C THR A 389 -28.97 7.43 -2.46
N GLY A 390 -27.67 7.20 -2.22
CA GLY A 390 -26.68 6.83 -3.21
C GLY A 390 -26.88 5.45 -3.82
N GLU A 391 -26.32 5.27 -5.01
CA GLU A 391 -26.23 3.98 -5.71
C GLU A 391 -25.17 3.08 -5.06
N ILE A 392 -24.15 3.72 -4.48
CA ILE A 392 -23.08 3.07 -3.70
C ILE A 392 -23.19 3.54 -2.25
N VAL A 393 -23.06 2.61 -1.31
CA VAL A 393 -23.00 2.90 0.12
C VAL A 393 -21.59 2.55 0.61
N ALA A 394 -20.83 3.57 1.01
CA ALA A 394 -19.48 3.44 1.56
C ALA A 394 -19.54 3.55 3.09
N PHE A 395 -18.79 2.72 3.80
CA PHE A 395 -18.69 2.71 5.25
C PHE A 395 -17.28 3.08 5.67
N THR A 396 -17.20 3.97 6.65
CA THR A 396 -15.99 4.23 7.41
C THR A 396 -16.32 4.42 8.88
N ASP A 397 -15.36 4.15 9.76
CA ASP A 397 -15.59 4.23 11.20
C ASP A 397 -15.22 5.63 11.72
N SER A 398 -15.83 6.03 12.84
CA SER A 398 -15.56 7.34 13.48
C SER A 398 -14.12 7.54 13.99
N ASP A 399 -13.30 6.50 13.97
CA ASP A 399 -11.85 6.51 14.25
C ASP A 399 -11.01 6.36 12.97
N CYS A 400 -11.58 6.70 11.81
CA CYS A 400 -10.89 6.75 10.52
C CYS A 400 -10.81 8.16 9.90
N MET A 401 -9.75 8.41 9.14
CA MET A 401 -9.62 9.55 8.22
C MET A 401 -9.51 9.02 6.80
N ALA A 402 -10.36 9.51 5.90
CA ALA A 402 -10.32 9.13 4.48
C ALA A 402 -9.23 9.91 3.72
N ASP A 403 -8.59 9.26 2.76
CA ASP A 403 -7.80 9.96 1.74
C ASP A 403 -8.71 10.86 0.86
N PRO A 404 -8.26 12.05 0.42
CA PRO A 404 -9.08 12.93 -0.40
C PRO A 404 -9.65 12.26 -1.66
N ASP A 405 -8.92 11.30 -2.26
CA ASP A 405 -9.35 10.57 -3.46
C ASP A 405 -9.98 9.20 -3.14
N TRP A 406 -10.30 8.93 -1.86
CA TRP A 406 -10.80 7.64 -1.38
C TRP A 406 -12.02 7.14 -2.18
N LEU A 407 -13.04 7.98 -2.35
CA LEU A 407 -14.24 7.61 -3.12
C LEU A 407 -13.91 7.43 -4.61
N THR A 408 -13.04 8.27 -5.17
CA THR A 408 -12.62 8.17 -6.57
C THR A 408 -12.00 6.81 -6.87
N TYR A 409 -11.11 6.31 -5.99
CA TYR A 409 -10.48 4.99 -6.17
C TYR A 409 -11.42 3.80 -5.88
N LEU A 410 -12.44 3.97 -5.02
CA LEU A 410 -13.47 2.95 -4.84
C LEU A 410 -14.36 2.84 -6.09
N VAL A 411 -14.83 3.98 -6.58
CA VAL A 411 -15.72 4.06 -7.74
C VAL A 411 -15.02 3.64 -9.03
N GLU A 412 -13.75 4.01 -9.23
CA GLU A 412 -12.93 3.52 -10.36
C GLU A 412 -12.98 1.99 -10.47
N LYS A 413 -12.95 1.29 -9.33
CA LYS A 413 -13.00 -0.18 -9.32
C LYS A 413 -14.39 -0.73 -9.63
N PHE A 414 -15.46 -0.08 -9.17
CA PHE A 414 -16.84 -0.41 -9.56
C PHE A 414 -17.14 -0.18 -11.04
N LEU A 415 -16.49 0.82 -11.66
CA LEU A 415 -16.66 1.14 -13.07
C LEU A 415 -15.80 0.24 -13.97
N SER A 416 -14.60 -0.13 -13.52
CA SER A 416 -13.70 -0.98 -14.31
C SER A 416 -14.04 -2.46 -14.25
N LEU A 417 -14.73 -2.92 -13.19
CA LEU A 417 -15.10 -4.31 -12.99
C LEU A 417 -16.54 -4.41 -12.47
N ASN A 418 -17.27 -5.45 -12.89
CA ASN A 418 -18.61 -5.72 -12.36
C ASN A 418 -18.52 -6.32 -10.94
N LEU A 419 -18.47 -5.45 -9.94
CA LEU A 419 -18.29 -5.81 -8.53
C LEU A 419 -19.51 -5.40 -7.70
N ALA A 420 -19.83 -6.22 -6.69
CA ALA A 420 -20.88 -5.90 -5.72
C ALA A 420 -20.34 -5.06 -4.55
N ALA A 421 -19.07 -5.23 -4.23
CA ALA A 421 -18.39 -4.54 -3.14
C ALA A 421 -16.93 -4.26 -3.48
N VAL A 422 -16.37 -3.21 -2.89
CA VAL A 422 -14.96 -2.83 -3.00
C VAL A 422 -14.48 -2.39 -1.62
N GLY A 423 -13.32 -2.86 -1.19
CA GLY A 423 -12.63 -2.35 0.00
C GLY A 423 -11.25 -1.81 -0.32
N GLY A 424 -10.60 -1.25 0.70
CA GLY A 424 -9.23 -0.73 0.58
C GLY A 424 -8.39 -0.98 1.83
N PRO A 425 -7.12 -0.52 1.83
CA PRO A 425 -6.22 -0.68 2.97
C PRO A 425 -6.55 0.27 4.14
N ASN A 426 -6.19 -0.18 5.35
CA ASN A 426 -6.38 0.55 6.61
C ASN A 426 -5.03 0.86 7.23
N LEU A 427 -4.47 2.02 6.91
CA LEU A 427 -3.15 2.42 7.39
C LEU A 427 -3.21 2.86 8.84
N SER A 428 -2.15 2.61 9.59
CA SER A 428 -2.00 3.21 10.92
C SER A 428 -1.43 4.63 10.74
N PRO A 429 -2.06 5.69 11.28
CA PRO A 429 -1.43 7.00 11.30
C PRO A 429 -0.13 6.96 12.14
N PRO A 430 0.81 7.91 11.94
CA PRO A 430 1.97 8.03 12.80
C PRO A 430 1.54 8.14 14.26
N GLU A 431 2.06 7.27 15.11
CA GLU A 431 1.62 7.21 16.52
C GLU A 431 2.41 8.23 17.37
N ASP A 432 1.75 8.78 18.39
CA ASP A 432 2.36 9.77 19.28
C ASP A 432 3.06 9.15 20.50
N SER A 433 2.86 7.85 20.73
CA SER A 433 3.45 7.18 21.89
C SER A 433 3.76 5.69 21.65
N LEU A 434 4.61 5.15 22.54
CA LEU A 434 5.13 3.79 22.48
C LEU A 434 4.03 2.71 22.42
N VAL A 435 2.97 2.83 23.23
CA VAL A 435 1.94 1.78 23.34
C VAL A 435 1.12 1.64 22.05
N PRO A 436 0.50 2.71 21.50
CA PRO A 436 -0.13 2.66 20.19
C PRO A 436 0.81 2.13 19.09
N ALA A 437 2.08 2.56 19.07
CA ALA A 437 3.07 2.08 18.10
C ALA A 437 3.30 0.55 18.20
N CYS A 438 3.30 -0.01 19.41
CA CYS A 438 3.37 -1.46 19.61
C CYS A 438 2.06 -2.18 19.26
N VAL A 439 0.91 -1.59 19.59
CA VAL A 439 -0.42 -2.15 19.25
C VAL A 439 -0.63 -2.19 17.74
N ALA A 440 -0.19 -1.17 17.01
CA ALA A 440 -0.31 -1.05 15.56
C ALA A 440 0.38 -2.19 14.79
N VAL A 441 1.40 -2.81 15.39
CA VAL A 441 2.17 -3.93 14.80
C VAL A 441 1.85 -5.28 15.45
N SER A 442 0.86 -5.32 16.34
CA SER A 442 0.43 -6.54 17.04
C SER A 442 -0.72 -7.23 16.31
N PRO A 443 -0.94 -8.55 16.53
CA PRO A 443 -2.00 -9.28 15.83
C PRO A 443 -3.42 -8.75 16.08
N GLY A 444 -4.32 -9.02 15.13
CA GLY A 444 -5.74 -8.67 15.25
C GLY A 444 -6.06 -7.23 14.82
N VAL A 445 -5.30 -6.72 13.86
CA VAL A 445 -5.67 -5.51 13.10
C VAL A 445 -6.78 -5.86 12.09
N PRO A 446 -7.73 -4.95 11.80
CA PRO A 446 -8.67 -5.12 10.69
C PRO A 446 -7.91 -5.19 9.36
N THR A 447 -7.86 -6.39 8.76
CA THR A 447 -7.11 -6.66 7.53
C THR A 447 -8.02 -7.30 6.49
N HIS A 448 -7.77 -6.97 5.23
CA HIS A 448 -8.41 -7.60 4.08
C HIS A 448 -7.79 -8.97 3.80
N VAL A 449 -8.57 -9.84 3.13
CA VAL A 449 -8.12 -11.17 2.68
C VAL A 449 -8.30 -11.21 1.18
N LEU A 450 -7.22 -11.42 0.41
CA LEU A 450 -7.23 -11.36 -1.04
C LEU A 450 -7.18 -12.76 -1.68
N LEU A 451 -8.15 -13.06 -2.55
CA LEU A 451 -8.14 -14.26 -3.40
C LEU A 451 -7.18 -14.11 -4.59
N SER A 452 -7.06 -12.88 -5.10
CA SER A 452 -6.12 -12.49 -6.16
C SER A 452 -5.65 -11.05 -5.92
N ASP A 453 -4.81 -10.49 -6.78
CA ASP A 453 -4.36 -9.10 -6.60
C ASP A 453 -5.50 -8.05 -6.70
N GLU A 454 -6.68 -8.44 -7.19
CA GLU A 454 -7.83 -7.54 -7.40
C GLU A 454 -9.12 -7.98 -6.68
N VAL A 455 -9.21 -9.25 -6.28
CA VAL A 455 -10.42 -9.85 -5.71
C VAL A 455 -10.17 -10.17 -4.24
N ALA A 456 -11.08 -9.74 -3.38
CA ALA A 456 -11.05 -10.02 -1.96
C ALA A 456 -12.05 -11.12 -1.57
N GLU A 457 -11.68 -11.93 -0.58
CA GLU A 457 -12.61 -12.76 0.18
C GLU A 457 -13.24 -11.96 1.33
N HIS A 458 -12.49 -10.98 1.87
CA HIS A 458 -12.92 -10.15 2.99
C HIS A 458 -12.33 -8.75 2.88
N ILE A 459 -13.18 -7.75 3.15
CA ILE A 459 -12.83 -6.33 3.29
C ILE A 459 -13.26 -5.86 4.67
N ALA A 460 -12.49 -4.95 5.27
CA ALA A 460 -12.70 -4.54 6.66
C ALA A 460 -13.85 -3.53 6.81
N GLY A 461 -14.57 -3.63 7.92
CA GLY A 461 -15.69 -2.74 8.25
C GLY A 461 -15.40 -1.23 8.17
N CYS A 462 -14.16 -0.81 8.43
CA CYS A 462 -13.76 0.59 8.43
C CYS A 462 -13.41 1.16 7.04
N ASN A 463 -13.36 0.31 6.00
CA ASN A 463 -13.05 0.71 4.62
C ASN A 463 -13.69 -0.25 3.61
N MET A 464 -14.99 -0.09 3.42
CA MET A 464 -15.77 -0.94 2.52
C MET A 464 -16.87 -0.14 1.84
N ALA A 465 -17.15 -0.44 0.59
CA ALA A 465 -18.26 0.14 -0.16
C ALA A 465 -18.99 -0.96 -0.93
N PHE A 466 -20.30 -0.76 -1.11
CA PHE A 466 -21.19 -1.75 -1.73
C PHE A 466 -22.15 -1.07 -2.68
N ARG A 467 -22.52 -1.77 -3.76
CA ARG A 467 -23.73 -1.41 -4.51
C ARG A 467 -24.93 -1.56 -3.59
N ARG A 468 -25.80 -0.55 -3.57
CA ARG A 468 -26.99 -0.55 -2.70
C ARG A 468 -27.89 -1.74 -2.96
N GLU A 469 -28.05 -2.13 -4.22
CA GLU A 469 -28.83 -3.31 -4.63
C GLU A 469 -28.29 -4.62 -4.01
N ALA A 470 -26.97 -4.82 -4.01
CA ALA A 470 -26.35 -6.00 -3.44
C ALA A 470 -26.54 -6.06 -1.91
N LEU A 471 -26.50 -4.91 -1.22
CA LEU A 471 -26.84 -4.85 0.21
C LEU A 471 -28.31 -5.20 0.48
N GLN A 472 -29.23 -4.76 -0.37
CA GLN A 472 -30.65 -5.03 -0.24
C GLN A 472 -30.96 -6.52 -0.43
N GLU A 473 -30.34 -7.16 -1.42
CA GLU A 473 -30.54 -8.59 -1.71
C GLU A 473 -30.07 -9.53 -0.59
N ILE A 474 -29.06 -9.12 0.18
CA ILE A 474 -28.59 -9.88 1.34
C ILE A 474 -29.22 -9.39 2.66
N CYS A 475 -30.18 -8.46 2.61
CA CYS A 475 -30.84 -7.87 3.78
C CYS A 475 -29.89 -7.13 4.76
N GLY A 476 -28.82 -6.52 4.25
CA GLY A 476 -27.89 -5.69 5.03
C GLY A 476 -27.10 -6.47 6.09
N PHE A 477 -26.74 -5.78 7.17
CA PHE A 477 -25.98 -6.34 8.30
C PHE A 477 -26.88 -7.08 9.27
N ASP A 478 -26.38 -8.16 9.86
CA ASP A 478 -27.13 -8.94 10.85
C ASP A 478 -27.06 -8.27 12.24
N PRO A 479 -28.19 -7.88 12.85
CA PRO A 479 -28.24 -7.21 14.15
C PRO A 479 -27.60 -7.97 15.32
N GLN A 480 -27.35 -9.29 15.18
CA GLN A 480 -26.66 -10.07 16.22
C GLN A 480 -25.24 -9.54 16.51
N PHE A 481 -24.60 -8.94 15.50
CA PHE A 481 -23.25 -8.41 15.61
C PHE A 481 -23.26 -6.96 16.10
N ARG A 482 -23.16 -6.79 17.42
CA ARG A 482 -23.17 -5.43 18.04
C ARG A 482 -21.82 -4.72 18.05
N VAL A 483 -20.71 -5.44 17.85
CA VAL A 483 -19.34 -4.92 18.07
C VAL A 483 -18.39 -5.23 16.92
N ALA A 484 -18.39 -6.46 16.41
CA ALA A 484 -17.49 -6.93 15.35
C ALA A 484 -18.02 -8.21 14.69
N GLY A 485 -17.41 -8.58 13.56
CA GLY A 485 -17.70 -9.79 12.79
C GLY A 485 -18.88 -9.65 11.82
N ASP A 486 -19.48 -8.47 11.78
CA ASP A 486 -20.55 -8.12 10.85
C ASP A 486 -20.02 -7.95 9.42
N ASP A 487 -18.80 -7.44 9.26
CA ASP A 487 -18.07 -7.39 7.99
C ASP A 487 -17.77 -8.79 7.42
N VAL A 488 -17.27 -9.72 8.27
CA VAL A 488 -17.02 -11.11 7.89
C VAL A 488 -18.30 -11.81 7.41
N ASP A 489 -19.37 -11.72 8.21
CA ASP A 489 -20.67 -12.32 7.86
C ASP A 489 -21.22 -11.74 6.54
N LEU A 490 -21.14 -10.42 6.36
CA LEU A 490 -21.65 -9.77 5.16
C LEU A 490 -20.86 -10.20 3.92
N CYS A 491 -19.52 -10.24 4.00
CA CYS A 491 -18.66 -10.67 2.89
C CYS A 491 -18.92 -12.11 2.47
N TRP A 492 -19.11 -13.02 3.42
CA TRP A 492 -19.43 -14.42 3.10
C TRP A 492 -20.83 -14.57 2.51
N ARG A 493 -21.85 -13.89 3.05
CA ARG A 493 -23.19 -13.89 2.46
C ARG A 493 -23.23 -13.34 1.03
N LEU A 494 -22.42 -12.33 0.72
CA LEU A 494 -22.25 -11.84 -0.66
C LEU A 494 -21.66 -12.91 -1.57
N GLN A 495 -20.59 -13.58 -1.13
CA GLN A 495 -19.93 -14.63 -1.90
C GLN A 495 -20.83 -15.85 -2.10
N ASP A 496 -21.61 -16.25 -1.09
CA ASP A 496 -22.54 -17.37 -1.18
C ASP A 496 -23.69 -17.08 -2.17
N LYS A 497 -23.99 -15.80 -2.43
CA LYS A 497 -24.90 -15.35 -3.49
C LYS A 497 -24.25 -15.29 -4.87
N GLY A 498 -22.95 -15.56 -4.99
CA GLY A 498 -22.20 -15.52 -6.24
C GLY A 498 -21.63 -14.15 -6.59
N TYR A 499 -21.70 -13.17 -5.69
CA TYR A 499 -21.13 -11.85 -5.92
C TYR A 499 -19.61 -11.82 -5.76
N THR A 500 -18.96 -10.94 -6.52
CA THR A 500 -17.52 -10.70 -6.42
C THR A 500 -17.23 -9.44 -5.63
N ILE A 501 -16.26 -9.53 -4.71
CA ILE A 501 -15.76 -8.42 -3.90
C ILE A 501 -14.40 -8.02 -4.46
N GLY A 502 -14.24 -6.76 -4.84
CA GLY A 502 -12.96 -6.22 -5.31
C GLY A 502 -12.15 -5.56 -4.21
N PHE A 503 -10.89 -5.28 -4.54
CA PHE A 503 -9.97 -4.54 -3.71
C PHE A 503 -9.36 -3.39 -4.50
N SER A 504 -9.45 -2.18 -3.95
CA SER A 504 -8.77 -0.99 -4.46
C SER A 504 -7.59 -0.67 -3.53
N PRO A 505 -6.34 -0.94 -3.95
CA PRO A 505 -5.19 -0.73 -3.09
C PRO A 505 -4.95 0.76 -2.77
N SER A 506 -5.53 1.68 -3.53
CA SER A 506 -5.32 3.12 -3.41
C SER A 506 -6.44 3.85 -2.68
N ALA A 507 -7.57 3.19 -2.43
CA ALA A 507 -8.66 3.67 -1.59
C ALA A 507 -8.31 3.57 -0.10
N ILE A 508 -7.46 4.47 0.39
CA ILE A 508 -6.88 4.41 1.73
C ILE A 508 -7.77 5.10 2.77
N VAL A 509 -7.83 4.49 3.95
CA VAL A 509 -8.19 5.19 5.19
C VAL A 509 -7.07 5.05 6.23
N TRP A 510 -6.83 6.08 7.01
CA TRP A 510 -6.01 5.99 8.23
C TRP A 510 -6.92 5.63 9.39
N HIS A 511 -6.63 4.56 10.11
CA HIS A 511 -7.44 4.06 11.22
C HIS A 511 -6.66 4.22 12.54
N PHE A 512 -7.13 5.12 13.41
CA PHE A 512 -6.53 5.36 14.72
C PHE A 512 -6.59 4.12 15.60
N ARG A 513 -5.43 3.69 16.11
CA ARG A 513 -5.34 2.50 16.95
C ARG A 513 -5.71 2.80 18.40
N ARG A 514 -5.81 1.72 19.18
CA ARG A 514 -6.12 1.77 20.61
C ARG A 514 -4.89 2.24 21.38
N ASN A 515 -5.08 3.21 22.27
CA ASN A 515 -3.96 3.84 22.99
C ASN A 515 -3.44 3.04 24.19
N THR A 516 -4.15 1.99 24.61
CA THR A 516 -3.84 1.23 25.83
C THR A 516 -3.89 -0.28 25.57
N VAL A 517 -3.09 -1.02 26.33
CA VAL A 517 -3.08 -2.48 26.30
C VAL A 517 -4.45 -3.06 26.70
N ASP A 518 -5.12 -2.48 27.70
CA ASP A 518 -6.45 -2.94 28.10
C ASP A 518 -7.48 -2.75 26.98
N ALA A 519 -7.46 -1.61 26.28
CA ALA A 519 -8.33 -1.38 25.14
C ALA A 519 -8.07 -2.37 23.99
N TYR A 520 -6.80 -2.71 23.73
CA TYR A 520 -6.42 -3.77 22.78
C TYR A 520 -6.95 -5.14 23.23
N LEU A 521 -6.76 -5.55 24.49
CA LEU A 521 -7.26 -6.83 24.98
C LEU A 521 -8.80 -6.89 24.99
N LYS A 522 -9.48 -5.77 25.28
CA LYS A 522 -10.93 -5.64 25.15
C LYS A 522 -11.40 -5.84 23.71
N GLN A 523 -10.66 -5.31 22.73
CA GLN A 523 -10.91 -5.55 21.31
C GLN A 523 -10.73 -7.04 20.96
N GLN A 524 -9.66 -7.69 21.41
CA GLN A 524 -9.45 -9.13 21.18
C GLN A 524 -10.57 -9.99 21.80
N ARG A 525 -11.08 -9.60 22.98
CA ARG A 525 -12.28 -10.23 23.58
C ARG A 525 -13.51 -10.07 22.68
N GLY A 526 -13.72 -8.87 22.12
CA GLY A 526 -14.78 -8.58 21.15
C GLY A 526 -14.68 -9.45 19.91
N TYR A 527 -13.47 -9.61 19.34
CA TYR A 527 -13.24 -10.51 18.22
C TYR A 527 -13.48 -11.98 18.56
N GLY A 528 -13.08 -12.44 19.75
CA GLY A 528 -13.35 -13.82 20.18
C GLY A 528 -14.85 -14.11 20.25
N LYS A 529 -15.65 -13.18 20.80
CA LYS A 529 -17.11 -13.26 20.78
C LYS A 529 -17.66 -13.27 19.36
N ALA A 530 -17.20 -12.36 18.51
CA ALA A 530 -17.64 -12.25 17.12
C ALA A 530 -17.38 -13.53 16.33
N GLU A 531 -16.17 -14.08 16.40
CA GLU A 531 -15.81 -15.37 15.77
C GLU A 531 -16.71 -16.52 16.22
N ALA A 532 -17.08 -16.55 17.51
CA ALA A 532 -18.01 -17.56 18.01
C ALA A 532 -19.40 -17.40 17.39
N LEU A 533 -19.91 -16.17 17.24
CA LEU A 533 -21.20 -15.91 16.62
C LEU A 533 -21.21 -16.27 15.13
N VAL A 534 -20.17 -15.86 14.39
CA VAL A 534 -19.99 -16.16 12.96
C VAL A 534 -19.90 -17.67 12.75
N TYR A 535 -19.19 -18.42 13.61
CA TYR A 535 -19.05 -19.88 13.51
C TYR A 535 -20.39 -20.61 13.43
N PHE A 536 -21.40 -20.21 14.21
CA PHE A 536 -22.70 -20.87 14.18
C PHE A 536 -23.51 -20.58 12.93
N LYS A 537 -23.17 -19.51 12.20
CA LYS A 537 -23.85 -19.13 10.95
C LYS A 537 -23.17 -19.73 9.73
N HIS A 538 -21.84 -19.85 9.78
CA HIS A 538 -20.99 -20.33 8.68
C HIS A 538 -20.02 -21.43 9.15
N PRO A 539 -20.52 -22.58 9.64
CA PRO A 539 -19.66 -23.61 10.25
C PRO A 539 -18.67 -24.25 9.28
N ASP A 540 -19.01 -24.30 8.00
CA ASP A 540 -18.19 -24.80 6.88
C ASP A 540 -16.96 -23.92 6.60
N ARG A 541 -16.99 -22.65 7.01
CA ARG A 541 -15.88 -21.69 6.88
C ARG A 541 -14.90 -21.74 8.06
N PHE A 542 -14.96 -22.76 8.92
CA PHE A 542 -14.07 -22.92 10.07
C PHE A 542 -13.38 -24.29 10.07
N ASN A 543 -12.15 -24.33 10.59
CA ASN A 543 -11.41 -25.58 10.76
C ASN A 543 -11.81 -26.34 12.03
N LEU A 544 -11.26 -27.54 12.23
CA LEU A 544 -11.53 -28.41 13.40
C LEU A 544 -11.19 -27.75 14.76
N LEU A 545 -10.22 -26.83 14.79
CA LEU A 545 -9.87 -26.05 15.98
C LEU A 545 -10.79 -24.84 16.17
N GLY A 546 -11.75 -24.64 15.25
CA GLY A 546 -12.70 -23.55 15.33
C GLY A 546 -12.12 -22.20 14.95
N GLN A 547 -11.06 -22.16 14.16
CA GLN A 547 -10.54 -20.91 13.60
C GLN A 547 -11.14 -20.67 12.20
N PRO A 548 -11.38 -19.41 11.81
CA PRO A 548 -11.83 -19.09 10.46
C PRO A 548 -10.84 -19.64 9.42
N SER A 549 -11.35 -20.31 8.40
CA SER A 549 -10.60 -20.81 7.27
C SER A 549 -10.76 -19.82 6.12
N TRP A 550 -9.67 -19.16 5.78
CA TRP A 550 -9.61 -18.23 4.65
C TRP A 550 -9.02 -18.93 3.43
N LEU A 551 -9.66 -18.75 2.27
CA LEU A 551 -9.12 -19.20 0.98
C LEU A 551 -8.05 -18.24 0.46
N GLY A 552 -8.21 -16.95 0.74
CA GLY A 552 -7.30 -15.90 0.30
C GLY A 552 -6.10 -15.70 1.22
N ARG A 553 -5.28 -14.71 0.86
CA ARG A 553 -4.05 -14.34 1.55
C ARG A 553 -4.22 -13.03 2.29
N ILE A 554 -3.62 -12.96 3.47
CA ILE A 554 -3.45 -11.71 4.22
C ILE A 554 -2.06 -11.17 3.89
N TYR A 555 -2.00 -10.05 3.19
CA TYR A 555 -0.73 -9.36 2.91
C TYR A 555 -0.26 -8.57 4.14
N GLY A 556 1.03 -8.63 4.46
CA GLY A 556 1.66 -7.80 5.50
C GLY A 556 1.48 -8.25 6.96
N ASP A 557 0.75 -9.34 7.24
CA ASP A 557 0.51 -9.82 8.61
C ASP A 557 1.72 -10.57 9.22
N LEU A 558 1.79 -10.59 10.55
CA LEU A 558 2.83 -11.26 11.34
C LEU A 558 2.95 -12.76 11.00
N SER A 559 1.85 -13.36 10.58
CA SER A 559 1.79 -14.75 10.10
C SER A 559 2.64 -15.04 8.86
N SER A 560 2.84 -14.02 8.00
CA SER A 560 3.70 -14.13 6.81
C SER A 560 5.19 -14.24 7.15
N TYR A 561 5.58 -13.81 8.36
CA TYR A 561 6.95 -13.83 8.86
C TYR A 561 7.32 -15.13 9.58
N LEU A 562 6.32 -15.89 10.03
CA LEU A 562 6.47 -17.09 10.86
C LEU A 562 6.11 -18.36 10.07
N ARG A 563 6.61 -18.47 8.83
CA ARG A 563 6.27 -19.56 7.91
C ARG A 563 7.08 -20.82 8.16
N PHE A 564 6.38 -21.96 8.11
CA PHE A 564 6.99 -23.28 7.97
C PHE A 564 7.18 -23.59 6.48
N GLY A 565 8.43 -23.54 5.99
CA GLY A 565 8.80 -23.80 4.59
C GLY A 565 9.45 -22.58 3.91
N GLN A 566 10.47 -22.83 3.08
CA GLN A 566 11.11 -21.77 2.30
C GLN A 566 10.26 -21.46 1.05
N PRO A 567 10.01 -20.18 0.74
CA PRO A 567 9.45 -19.81 -0.56
C PRO A 567 10.29 -20.40 -1.70
N VAL A 568 9.62 -20.90 -2.73
CA VAL A 568 10.27 -21.44 -3.92
C VAL A 568 10.17 -20.40 -5.02
N ILE A 569 11.32 -19.97 -5.55
CA ILE A 569 11.36 -19.10 -6.73
C ILE A 569 11.39 -20.01 -7.95
N TYR A 570 10.29 -20.04 -8.70
CA TYR A 570 10.29 -20.72 -9.98
C TYR A 570 11.09 -19.90 -10.98
N SER A 571 12.18 -20.48 -11.45
CA SER A 571 13.08 -19.83 -12.41
C SER A 571 12.92 -20.37 -13.83
N GLY A 572 11.90 -21.20 -14.10
CA GLY A 572 11.79 -21.94 -15.36
C GLY A 572 12.80 -23.09 -15.48
N VAL A 573 12.68 -23.86 -16.57
CA VAL A 573 13.60 -24.96 -16.88
C VAL A 573 15.00 -24.40 -17.08
N PHE A 574 15.99 -24.94 -16.34
CA PHE A 574 17.38 -24.45 -16.30
C PHE A 574 17.56 -22.95 -15.98
N GLY A 575 16.59 -22.31 -15.32
CA GLY A 575 16.68 -20.88 -14.99
C GLY A 575 16.27 -19.93 -16.14
N ARG A 576 15.68 -20.45 -17.23
CA ARG A 576 15.31 -19.68 -18.42
C ARG A 576 13.86 -19.17 -18.43
N GLY A 577 13.19 -19.13 -17.28
CA GLY A 577 11.86 -18.55 -17.18
C GLY A 577 11.91 -17.08 -17.55
N LEU A 578 11.01 -16.65 -18.45
CA LEU A 578 10.91 -15.23 -18.86
C LEU A 578 10.56 -14.32 -17.67
N PHE A 579 9.79 -14.85 -16.70
CA PHE A 579 9.48 -14.18 -15.44
C PHE A 579 9.64 -15.17 -14.29
N GLN A 580 10.33 -14.73 -13.23
CA GLN A 580 10.53 -15.52 -12.01
C GLN A 580 9.37 -15.30 -11.05
N THR A 581 8.72 -16.38 -10.64
CA THR A 581 7.54 -16.33 -9.76
C THR A 581 7.88 -16.83 -8.37
N LEU A 582 7.46 -16.08 -7.34
CA LEU A 582 7.59 -16.52 -5.95
C LEU A 582 6.39 -17.37 -5.54
N TYR A 583 6.62 -18.67 -5.32
CA TYR A 583 5.67 -19.58 -4.70
C TYR A 583 5.89 -19.61 -3.20
N GLU A 584 5.02 -18.91 -2.49
CA GLU A 584 5.01 -18.94 -1.03
C GLU A 584 4.09 -20.06 -0.54
N PRO A 585 4.53 -20.90 0.42
CA PRO A 585 3.65 -21.88 1.02
C PRO A 585 2.49 -21.16 1.75
N PRO A 586 1.26 -21.72 1.73
CA PRO A 586 0.16 -21.17 2.51
C PRO A 586 0.53 -21.17 4.01
N SER A 587 -0.12 -20.31 4.78
CA SER A 587 0.05 -20.30 6.24
C SER A 587 -0.37 -21.67 6.81
N SER A 588 0.57 -22.37 7.44
CA SER A 588 0.32 -23.68 8.05
C SER A 588 -0.30 -23.52 9.44
N LEU A 589 -1.19 -24.43 9.84
CA LEU A 589 -1.65 -24.54 11.23
C LEU A 589 -0.48 -24.61 12.21
N MET A 590 0.63 -25.22 11.81
CA MET A 590 1.85 -25.34 12.63
C MET A 590 2.49 -23.98 12.92
N SER A 591 2.30 -22.99 12.04
CA SER A 591 2.83 -21.63 12.23
C SER A 591 2.12 -20.85 13.33
N PHE A 592 0.90 -21.23 13.70
CA PHE A 592 0.12 -20.57 14.74
C PHE A 592 -0.09 -21.42 15.98
N LEU A 593 0.14 -22.73 15.87
CA LEU A 593 -0.07 -23.69 16.94
C LEU A 593 0.55 -23.24 18.28
N PRO A 594 1.81 -22.73 18.35
CA PRO A 594 2.40 -22.28 19.62
C PRO A 594 1.65 -21.13 20.31
N LEU A 595 0.82 -20.38 19.58
CA LEU A 595 0.06 -19.24 20.07
C LEU A 595 -1.40 -19.58 20.39
N THR A 596 -1.85 -20.82 20.14
CA THR A 596 -3.22 -21.23 20.41
C THR A 596 -3.43 -21.57 21.89
N LEU A 597 -4.69 -21.53 22.32
CA LEU A 597 -5.04 -21.89 23.70
C LEU A 597 -4.77 -23.37 23.97
N GLU A 598 -5.07 -24.22 23.00
CA GLU A 598 -4.94 -25.68 23.04
C GLU A 598 -3.48 -26.09 23.29
N TRP A 599 -2.53 -25.45 22.60
CA TRP A 599 -1.11 -25.68 22.82
C TRP A 599 -0.67 -25.31 24.24
N ASN A 600 -1.08 -24.13 24.71
CA ASN A 600 -0.68 -23.63 26.03
C ASN A 600 -1.33 -24.41 27.18
N VAL A 601 -2.57 -24.88 27.00
CA VAL A 601 -3.23 -25.78 27.96
C VAL A 601 -2.56 -27.15 27.97
N ALA A 602 -2.25 -27.74 26.80
CA ALA A 602 -1.51 -28.99 26.72
C ALA A 602 -0.12 -28.87 27.36
N ALA A 603 0.60 -27.77 27.11
CA ALA A 603 1.89 -27.47 27.73
C ALA A 603 1.77 -27.40 29.26
N ALA A 604 0.75 -26.73 29.79
CA ALA A 604 0.50 -26.64 31.23
C ALA A 604 0.19 -28.01 31.85
N ILE A 605 -0.67 -28.81 31.22
CA ILE A 605 -1.03 -30.16 31.68
C ILE A 605 0.21 -31.05 31.73
N LEU A 606 1.01 -31.07 30.65
CA LEU A 606 2.23 -31.88 30.58
C LEU A 606 3.31 -31.41 31.57
N PHE A 607 3.41 -30.11 31.79
CA PHE A 607 4.32 -29.54 32.78
C PHE A 607 3.95 -29.96 34.21
N LEU A 608 2.67 -29.80 34.58
CA LEU A 608 2.15 -30.21 35.89
C LEU A 608 2.23 -31.72 36.10
N PHE A 609 1.88 -32.51 35.08
CA PHE A 609 2.00 -33.96 35.14
C PHE A 609 3.46 -34.40 35.34
N GLY A 610 4.41 -33.76 34.66
CA GLY A 610 5.84 -33.98 34.89
C GLY A 610 6.20 -33.76 36.36
N LEU A 611 5.89 -32.58 36.90
CA LEU A 611 6.14 -32.23 38.30
C LEU A 611 5.51 -33.23 39.29
N LEU A 612 4.27 -33.65 39.05
CA LEU A 612 3.53 -34.55 39.93
C LEU A 612 3.97 -36.01 39.84
N SER A 613 4.42 -36.47 38.67
CA SER A 613 4.87 -37.86 38.44
C SER A 613 6.31 -38.12 38.87
N GLY A 614 7.02 -37.10 39.39
CA GLY A 614 8.44 -37.19 39.74
C GLY A 614 9.36 -37.25 38.52
N ASN A 615 8.80 -37.18 37.31
CA ASN A 615 9.57 -36.99 36.09
C ASN A 615 9.95 -35.51 35.94
N ARG A 616 10.97 -35.23 35.14
CA ARG A 616 11.33 -33.83 34.89
C ARG A 616 10.35 -33.25 33.84
N PRO A 617 9.81 -32.04 34.04
CA PRO A 617 8.70 -31.48 33.24
C PRO A 617 9.14 -30.91 31.88
N TRP A 618 10.16 -31.52 31.25
CA TRP A 618 10.84 -30.95 30.09
C TRP A 618 9.95 -30.76 28.87
N VAL A 619 8.98 -31.66 28.64
CA VAL A 619 8.10 -31.58 27.47
C VAL A 619 7.23 -30.33 27.54
N GLY A 620 6.53 -30.12 28.67
CA GLY A 620 5.74 -28.91 28.87
C GLY A 620 6.59 -27.64 28.88
N ALA A 621 7.79 -27.70 29.49
CA ALA A 621 8.72 -26.58 29.47
C ALA A 621 9.19 -26.23 28.04
N ALA A 622 9.51 -27.24 27.22
CA ALA A 622 9.91 -27.05 25.83
C ALA A 622 8.79 -26.42 24.99
N MET A 623 7.53 -26.81 25.22
CA MET A 623 6.38 -26.21 24.54
C MET A 623 6.22 -24.71 24.86
N PHE A 624 6.38 -24.32 26.13
CA PHE A 624 6.38 -22.90 26.50
C PHE A 624 7.57 -22.13 25.91
N ILE A 625 8.76 -22.74 25.91
CA ILE A 625 9.95 -22.15 25.29
C ILE A 625 9.71 -21.90 23.80
N ILE A 626 9.09 -22.84 23.09
CA ILE A 626 8.73 -22.67 21.66
C ILE A 626 7.80 -21.47 21.49
N SER A 627 6.75 -21.33 22.30
CA SER A 627 5.85 -20.18 22.26
C SER A 627 6.58 -18.85 22.51
N CYS A 628 7.50 -18.82 23.50
CA CYS A 628 8.33 -17.65 23.78
C CYS A 628 9.26 -17.30 22.61
N ILE A 629 9.94 -18.28 22.02
CA ILE A 629 10.80 -18.08 20.85
C ILE A 629 9.97 -17.50 19.68
N TRP A 630 8.76 -18.02 19.48
CA TRP A 630 7.85 -17.55 18.43
C TRP A 630 7.46 -16.08 18.62
N CYS A 631 7.12 -15.70 19.85
CA CYS A 631 6.76 -14.32 20.17
C CYS A 631 7.95 -13.35 20.02
N ILE A 632 9.14 -13.77 20.46
CA ILE A 632 10.36 -12.97 20.32
C ILE A 632 10.73 -12.83 18.84
N ALA A 633 10.68 -13.91 18.06
CA ALA A 633 10.96 -13.89 16.63
C ALA A 633 10.01 -12.96 15.87
N GLY A 634 8.70 -13.03 16.17
CA GLY A 634 7.70 -12.11 15.62
C GLY A 634 7.95 -10.67 16.02
N ALA A 635 8.26 -10.42 17.30
CA ALA A 635 8.55 -9.09 17.81
C ALA A 635 9.83 -8.49 17.22
N LEU A 636 10.86 -9.27 16.89
CA LEU A 636 12.08 -8.80 16.22
C LEU A 636 11.83 -8.40 14.77
N GLN A 637 10.86 -9.05 14.11
CA GLN A 637 10.50 -8.77 12.71
C GLN A 637 9.46 -7.65 12.56
N ALA A 638 8.69 -7.34 13.62
CA ALA A 638 7.69 -6.27 13.61
C ALA A 638 8.29 -4.89 13.26
N ARG A 639 7.60 -4.11 12.44
CA ARG A 639 8.05 -2.78 12.00
C ARG A 639 7.55 -1.68 12.92
N ILE A 640 8.17 -1.57 14.09
CA ILE A 640 7.86 -0.50 15.05
C ILE A 640 8.43 0.82 14.50
N ASP A 641 7.64 1.89 14.62
CA ASP A 641 8.05 3.25 14.35
C ASP A 641 9.44 3.55 14.92
N THR A 642 10.31 4.14 14.09
CA THR A 642 11.73 4.40 14.41
C THR A 642 11.90 5.21 15.68
N ARG A 643 10.97 6.12 15.98
CA ARG A 643 10.98 6.98 17.17
C ARG A 643 10.81 6.20 18.48
N PHE A 644 10.21 5.01 18.42
CA PHE A 644 9.84 4.19 19.59
C PHE A 644 10.54 2.83 19.60
N GLN A 645 11.64 2.67 18.87
CA GLN A 645 12.41 1.43 18.88
C GLN A 645 13.14 1.21 20.21
N GLY A 646 13.29 -0.06 20.61
CA GLY A 646 14.05 -0.44 21.79
C GLY A 646 13.57 -1.75 22.42
N THR A 647 14.31 -2.21 23.45
CA THR A 647 14.00 -3.47 24.16
C THR A 647 12.63 -3.47 24.79
N ARG A 648 12.21 -2.35 25.40
CA ARG A 648 10.87 -2.19 25.99
C ARG A 648 9.76 -2.36 24.94
N ALA A 649 9.91 -1.76 23.77
CA ALA A 649 8.95 -1.87 22.67
C ALA A 649 8.84 -3.31 22.18
N ARG A 650 9.98 -3.97 21.94
CA ARG A 650 10.05 -5.36 21.48
C ARG A 650 9.44 -6.33 22.51
N LEU A 651 9.69 -6.14 23.80
CA LEU A 651 9.09 -6.93 24.87
C LEU A 651 7.57 -6.75 24.92
N LEU A 652 7.07 -5.52 24.76
CA LEU A 652 5.64 -5.25 24.72
C LEU A 652 4.99 -5.92 23.50
N VAL A 653 5.57 -5.80 22.30
CA VAL A 653 5.07 -6.48 21.10
C VAL A 653 5.07 -8.00 21.28
N ALA A 654 6.14 -8.58 21.82
CA ALA A 654 6.18 -10.02 22.12
C ALA A 654 5.07 -10.45 23.08
N LEU A 655 4.80 -9.64 24.12
CA LEU A 655 3.70 -9.88 25.05
C LEU A 655 2.33 -9.79 24.37
N LEU A 656 2.11 -8.81 23.49
CA LEU A 656 0.84 -8.64 22.77
C LEU A 656 0.60 -9.73 21.73
N ILE A 657 1.65 -10.23 21.08
CA ILE A 657 1.62 -11.41 20.19
C ILE A 657 1.17 -12.65 20.96
N TYR A 658 1.61 -12.80 22.20
CA TYR A 658 1.22 -13.93 23.06
C TYR A 658 -0.21 -13.78 23.61
N LEU A 659 -0.51 -12.64 24.24
CA LEU A 659 -1.78 -12.44 24.96
C LEU A 659 -2.98 -12.28 24.03
N GLY A 660 -2.82 -11.60 22.89
CA GLY A 660 -3.94 -11.29 21.99
C GLY A 660 -4.70 -12.54 21.52
N PRO A 661 -4.02 -13.50 20.85
CA PRO A 661 -4.62 -14.75 20.40
C PRO A 661 -5.22 -15.60 21.53
N LEU A 662 -4.58 -15.63 22.70
CA LEU A 662 -5.07 -16.38 23.86
C LEU A 662 -6.38 -15.79 24.40
N VAL A 663 -6.41 -14.47 24.61
CA VAL A 663 -7.61 -13.76 25.08
C VAL A 663 -8.77 -13.95 24.10
N ARG A 664 -8.50 -13.81 22.79
CA ARG A 664 -9.47 -14.07 21.72
C ARG A 664 -10.00 -15.50 21.77
N SER A 665 -9.11 -16.49 21.92
CA SER A 665 -9.48 -17.90 21.96
C SER A 665 -10.33 -18.25 23.19
N VAL A 666 -9.97 -17.74 24.37
CA VAL A 666 -10.73 -17.95 25.61
C VAL A 666 -12.16 -17.42 25.47
N GLU A 667 -12.34 -16.21 24.96
CA GLU A 667 -13.68 -15.65 24.74
C GLU A 667 -14.47 -16.44 23.68
N ARG A 668 -13.80 -16.89 22.61
CA ARG A 668 -14.43 -17.75 21.60
C ARG A 668 -15.02 -19.02 22.21
N TYR A 669 -14.25 -19.75 23.03
CA TYR A 669 -14.76 -20.96 23.70
C TYR A 669 -15.88 -20.65 24.69
N ARG A 670 -15.74 -19.58 25.50
CA ARG A 670 -16.78 -19.15 26.44
C ARG A 670 -18.13 -18.92 25.75
N TRP A 671 -18.13 -18.24 24.61
CA TRP A 671 -19.35 -17.95 23.86
C TRP A 671 -19.92 -19.16 23.13
N ARG A 672 -19.06 -20.05 22.61
CA ARG A 672 -19.52 -21.31 22.01
C ARG A 672 -20.22 -22.21 23.02
N ILE A 673 -19.63 -22.38 24.20
CA ILE A 673 -20.24 -23.16 25.29
C ILE A 673 -21.57 -22.54 25.69
N ARG A 674 -21.62 -21.21 25.89
CA ARG A 674 -22.86 -20.51 26.24
C ARG A 674 -23.97 -20.73 25.22
N ARG A 675 -23.69 -20.61 23.91
CA ARG A 675 -24.71 -20.78 22.87
C ARG A 675 -25.17 -22.23 22.73
N LEU A 676 -24.28 -23.21 22.94
CA LEU A 676 -24.65 -24.63 23.02
C LEU A 676 -25.58 -24.93 24.20
N THR A 677 -25.46 -24.18 25.30
CA THR A 677 -26.35 -24.32 26.47
C THR A 677 -27.67 -23.55 26.37
N THR A 678 -27.79 -22.62 25.42
CA THR A 678 -29.01 -21.81 25.19
C THR A 678 -29.70 -22.13 23.86
N VAL A 679 -29.47 -23.33 23.31
CA VAL A 679 -30.24 -23.79 22.15
C VAL A 679 -31.67 -24.04 22.62
N GLU A 680 -32.60 -23.17 22.22
CA GLU A 680 -34.02 -23.53 22.25
C GLU A 680 -34.20 -24.78 21.39
N PRO A 681 -34.87 -25.82 21.90
CA PRO A 681 -35.10 -27.03 21.12
C PRO A 681 -35.82 -26.65 19.83
N ILE A 682 -35.26 -27.09 18.70
CA ILE A 682 -35.91 -26.99 17.40
C ILE A 682 -37.24 -27.73 17.54
N GLN A 683 -38.35 -26.99 17.59
CA GLN A 683 -39.66 -27.58 17.35
C GLN A 683 -39.68 -28.03 15.90
N ILE A 684 -39.51 -29.33 15.72
CA ILE A 684 -39.86 -30.01 14.48
C ILE A 684 -41.38 -30.04 14.49
N ASP A 685 -42.01 -29.01 13.94
CA ASP A 685 -43.43 -29.11 13.58
C ASP A 685 -43.53 -30.07 12.39
N GLU A 686 -44.33 -31.11 12.60
CA GLU A 686 -44.60 -32.20 11.66
C GLU A 686 -45.32 -31.68 10.38
N PHE A 687 -44.76 -32.10 9.23
CA PHE A 687 -45.30 -32.12 7.85
C PHE A 687 -45.38 -30.83 7.03
#